data_AF-A0A1I2D0L2-F1
#
_entry.id   AF-A0A1I2D0L2-F1
#
_cell.length_a   1.000
_cell.length_b   1.000
_cell.length_c   1.000
_cell.angle_alpha   90.00
_cell.angle_beta   90.00
_cell.angle_gamma   90.00
#
_symmetry.space_group_name_H-M   'P 1'
#
loop_
_entity.id
_entity.type
_entity.pdbx_description
1 polymer ?
#
loop_
_entity_poly.entity_id
_entity_poly.type
_entity_poly.pdbx_seq_one_letter_code
_entity_poly.pdbx_strand_id
1 'polypeptide(L)'
;MKILVFYDESFPYEGVRPSPEVWKKISVWAEIADAHTLSDRLAEASWETLIHLHGPYFPKSAWSGVKAHLGRGAGLLHAGGAPFRRPVVKDGDGWRVEREQTAYHQLLNIHDALPAAVQKVERVAASAEFPLLLGREALFGIEPTWGLTLHATKSSDIPAEMGSGGPMDAFIYPMLVGVDKDGRERAAPVVLLENMKGSFAGGRWILINQTLEQPFWDGAGAALLKELAEYVGRGVTELWLKPNYAAYEPGEQPVLTLQLQSLSRTCLMEQHWNFKLKVEHEGQASVWESTLQAKTGPQRRDLQLLRIPVPVPAVAGLHLITCEVRSDAGEVRLMTQAYWGMDRELLNSGELLACGRDYFYRGGRPVPIVGMTYMASDVSRKFLHLPNVSRWERDMAEMRRAGVNLIRTGIWTGYRNMMFADGHVVEDVLRAIDAFLLTAKRNGLEVTFTFFSFTPEAWEGVNPYLDPRAVEAQKRFIASIVSRHQGTTRVHWDLINEPSLFDPARVFEGPRALADRYERAAFSQWLEVRHSGDLTRLQERWNMTPGELPSFEAAMPPDPGDTHFDSVLLPKKWAPWLDYALFSMDMHNRWAQELASTIRSSNPRQLVTVGQDEALGGQRPSPFFYASVVDYTTVHSWWLMDQLVWDGIFTKTLDKPNLTQETGIMHIQRPDGIAKRSEEELHRILERKYAYAFSTGGAGAVQWIWNINPFMNNANESNIGALRADGTQKPETDVTYDFGRFMQEIGGLFEGRVLEDVAVVYPYSNDFSSRKLAFEATSQAVRVLAFGMNIHPRGVGEYQLEELERQPAKLIVVPSAHNFSDEAFDQLVSLAKNGSTVLWTGPLRLDAYWGAANERLRAEIGETVPGNVLREEALLLGGKLHSVSFGGRKIGQLAIDRPILQPGNGSGNASQGLVSIALGAGRFIWCPLPLELNDRWEPLQALYEEAFRASGAELELEWISGGDAAGVYGRKLQFDEGNLYIFVSEYSSDIELEIRDPLTGAHYAFVLENERTVMFVADHEGQLLSVYRPEQVSIRAFKR
;
A
#
# COMPACT_ATOMS: atom_id res chain seq x y z
N MET A 1 35.56 -1.39 -32.21
CA MET A 1 34.29 -0.76 -31.81
C MET A 1 34.39 0.73 -32.07
N LYS A 2 33.37 1.32 -32.67
CA LYS A 2 33.24 2.75 -32.95
C LYS A 2 32.52 3.41 -31.77
N ILE A 3 33.23 4.31 -31.12
CA ILE A 3 32.76 5.05 -29.94
C ILE A 3 32.72 6.53 -30.30
N LEU A 4 31.56 7.16 -30.09
CA LEU A 4 31.35 8.59 -30.24
C LEU A 4 31.25 9.23 -28.86
N VAL A 5 31.97 10.33 -28.63
CA VAL A 5 31.92 11.11 -27.39
C VAL A 5 31.29 12.45 -27.70
N PHE A 6 30.16 12.75 -27.04
CA PHE A 6 29.63 14.09 -27.00
C PHE A 6 30.35 14.91 -25.92
N TYR A 7 31.15 15.87 -26.36
CA TYR A 7 31.76 16.89 -25.52
C TYR A 7 31.96 18.19 -26.28
N ASP A 8 31.62 19.30 -25.66
CA ASP A 8 31.78 20.65 -26.17
C ASP A 8 32.21 21.60 -25.03
N GLU A 9 33.36 22.24 -25.21
CA GLU A 9 33.94 23.12 -24.19
C GLU A 9 33.04 24.33 -23.88
N SER A 10 32.28 24.82 -24.87
CA SER A 10 31.37 25.96 -24.74
C SER A 10 29.99 25.58 -24.20
N PHE A 11 29.63 24.30 -24.26
CA PHE A 11 28.30 23.82 -23.90
C PHE A 11 28.12 23.69 -22.37
N PRO A 12 26.91 23.88 -21.82
CA PRO A 12 26.65 23.76 -20.38
C PRO A 12 27.19 22.45 -19.77
N TYR A 13 27.83 22.56 -18.61
CA TYR A 13 28.50 21.45 -17.93
C TYR A 13 28.45 21.68 -16.41
N GLU A 14 28.16 20.63 -15.65
CA GLU A 14 28.20 20.64 -14.17
C GLU A 14 29.34 19.73 -13.68
N GLY A 15 30.06 20.17 -12.65
CA GLY A 15 31.25 19.47 -12.12
C GLY A 15 32.56 19.93 -12.77
N VAL A 16 33.62 19.12 -12.60
CA VAL A 16 34.96 19.41 -13.09
C VAL A 16 35.13 18.97 -14.54
N ARG A 17 35.66 19.85 -15.39
CA ARG A 17 35.95 19.50 -16.80
C ARG A 17 37.28 18.75 -16.92
N PRO A 18 37.37 17.76 -17.83
CA PRO A 18 38.64 17.11 -18.17
C PRO A 18 39.63 18.07 -18.82
N SER A 19 40.92 17.89 -18.50
CA SER A 19 42.00 18.69 -19.06
C SER A 19 42.30 18.34 -20.53
N PRO A 20 43.04 19.20 -21.27
CA PRO A 20 43.50 18.89 -22.63
C PRO A 20 44.28 17.57 -22.74
N GLU A 21 45.05 17.19 -21.70
CA GLU A 21 45.78 15.92 -21.64
C GLU A 21 44.83 14.71 -21.58
N VAL A 22 43.72 14.83 -20.85
CA VAL A 22 42.67 13.82 -20.82
C VAL A 22 42.03 13.67 -22.20
N TRP A 23 41.75 14.78 -22.89
CA TRP A 23 41.21 14.73 -24.25
C TRP A 23 42.15 14.06 -25.25
N LYS A 24 43.45 14.34 -25.14
CA LYS A 24 44.47 13.65 -25.94
C LYS A 24 44.47 12.14 -25.70
N LYS A 25 44.15 11.67 -24.49
CA LYS A 25 44.00 10.23 -24.21
C LYS A 25 42.71 9.66 -24.81
N ILE A 26 41.60 10.39 -24.75
CA ILE A 26 40.29 9.95 -25.27
C ILE A 26 40.28 9.90 -26.80
N SER A 27 40.84 10.91 -27.46
CA SER A 27 40.87 11.02 -28.93
C SER A 27 41.66 9.91 -29.62
N VAL A 28 42.42 9.10 -28.88
CA VAL A 28 43.15 7.94 -29.40
C VAL A 28 42.19 6.76 -29.70
N TRP A 29 41.05 6.68 -29.01
CA TRP A 29 40.15 5.53 -29.10
C TRP A 29 38.68 5.89 -29.37
N ALA A 30 38.30 7.16 -29.35
CA ALA A 30 36.97 7.63 -29.71
C ALA A 30 37.00 8.88 -30.59
N GLU A 31 35.91 9.07 -31.36
CA GLU A 31 35.64 10.32 -32.08
C GLU A 31 34.88 11.29 -31.17
N ILE A 32 35.23 12.58 -31.22
CA ILE A 32 34.57 13.62 -30.42
C ILE A 32 33.63 14.41 -31.35
N ALA A 33 32.38 14.55 -30.95
CA ALA A 33 31.40 15.42 -31.58
C ALA A 33 30.98 16.53 -30.61
N ASP A 34 30.85 17.74 -31.15
CA ASP A 34 30.36 18.91 -30.43
C ASP A 34 28.82 19.04 -30.57
N ALA A 35 28.24 20.08 -29.97
CA ALA A 35 26.79 20.28 -29.99
C ALA A 35 26.22 20.61 -31.37
N HIS A 36 27.06 21.01 -32.33
CA HIS A 36 26.65 21.29 -33.72
C HIS A 36 26.68 20.05 -34.60
N THR A 37 27.63 19.14 -34.37
CA THR A 37 27.92 17.99 -35.24
C THR A 37 27.35 16.67 -34.73
N LEU A 38 26.97 16.57 -33.44
CA LEU A 38 26.49 15.33 -32.82
C LEU A 38 25.39 14.61 -33.62
N SER A 39 24.38 15.36 -34.08
CA SER A 39 23.26 14.76 -34.84
C SER A 39 23.73 14.16 -36.16
N ASP A 40 24.57 14.89 -36.89
CA ASP A 40 25.05 14.48 -38.21
C ASP A 40 25.97 13.27 -38.08
N ARG A 41 26.88 13.26 -37.09
CA ARG A 41 27.75 12.12 -36.80
C ARG A 41 26.97 10.86 -36.46
N LEU A 42 25.90 10.96 -35.66
CA LEU A 42 25.04 9.82 -35.34
C LEU A 42 24.28 9.27 -36.56
N ALA A 43 24.10 10.08 -37.61
CA ALA A 43 23.46 9.68 -38.87
C ALA A 43 24.46 9.13 -39.91
N GLU A 44 25.70 9.62 -39.92
CA GLU A 44 26.74 9.24 -40.89
C GLU A 44 27.25 7.80 -40.72
N ALA A 45 27.23 7.26 -39.49
CA ALA A 45 27.77 5.94 -39.20
C ALA A 45 26.98 5.18 -38.13
N SER A 46 27.05 3.84 -38.21
CA SER A 46 26.64 2.96 -37.11
C SER A 46 27.69 3.01 -36.01
N TRP A 47 27.50 3.88 -35.04
CA TRP A 47 28.24 3.88 -33.78
C TRP A 47 27.71 2.77 -32.86
N GLU A 48 28.59 2.04 -32.20
CA GLU A 48 28.18 1.05 -31.20
C GLU A 48 27.90 1.68 -29.83
N THR A 49 28.58 2.79 -29.52
CA THR A 49 28.45 3.49 -28.24
C THR A 49 28.43 5.00 -28.41
N LEU A 50 27.53 5.65 -27.69
CA LEU A 50 27.56 7.08 -27.39
C LEU A 50 27.99 7.30 -25.94
N ILE A 51 29.06 8.06 -25.73
CA ILE A 51 29.41 8.63 -24.42
C ILE A 51 28.86 10.06 -24.35
N HIS A 52 28.06 10.37 -23.33
CA HIS A 52 27.49 11.70 -23.10
C HIS A 52 28.01 12.27 -21.78
N LEU A 53 28.86 13.30 -21.84
CA LEU A 53 29.57 13.82 -20.67
C LEU A 53 28.98 15.11 -20.09
N HIS A 54 27.91 15.65 -20.67
CA HIS A 54 27.29 16.92 -20.27
C HIS A 54 26.17 16.78 -19.23
N GLY A 55 26.11 15.68 -18.48
CA GLY A 55 25.14 15.50 -17.40
C GLY A 55 23.69 15.73 -17.86
N PRO A 56 22.92 16.61 -17.19
CA PRO A 56 21.53 16.87 -17.56
C PRO A 56 21.36 17.61 -18.89
N TYR A 57 22.41 18.23 -19.42
CA TYR A 57 22.34 19.10 -20.59
C TYR A 57 22.56 18.35 -21.89
N PHE A 58 21.70 18.57 -22.89
CA PHE A 58 21.87 17.97 -24.21
C PHE A 58 21.37 18.89 -25.34
N PRO A 59 21.99 18.85 -26.54
CA PRO A 59 21.55 19.68 -27.66
C PRO A 59 20.18 19.22 -28.15
N LYS A 60 19.17 20.09 -28.07
CA LYS A 60 17.81 19.76 -28.48
C LYS A 60 17.73 19.35 -29.96
N SER A 61 18.58 19.95 -30.80
CA SER A 61 18.72 19.62 -32.22
C SER A 61 19.19 18.18 -32.46
N ALA A 62 19.98 17.60 -31.55
CA ALA A 62 20.53 16.25 -31.69
C ALA A 62 19.64 15.14 -31.11
N TRP A 63 18.55 15.48 -30.40
CA TRP A 63 17.73 14.51 -29.69
C TRP A 63 17.19 13.39 -30.59
N SER A 64 16.70 13.72 -31.78
CA SER A 64 16.20 12.72 -32.73
C SER A 64 17.28 11.71 -33.13
N GLY A 65 18.52 12.18 -33.33
CA GLY A 65 19.67 11.33 -33.61
C GLY A 65 20.04 10.43 -32.42
N VAL A 66 20.06 10.98 -31.21
CA VAL A 66 20.31 10.22 -29.97
C VAL A 66 19.25 9.14 -29.78
N LYS A 67 17.97 9.48 -29.85
CA LYS A 67 16.88 8.52 -29.72
C LYS A 67 16.94 7.42 -30.79
N ALA A 68 17.24 7.78 -32.05
CA ALA A 68 17.38 6.82 -33.13
C ALA A 68 18.59 5.89 -32.93
N HIS A 69 19.70 6.39 -32.38
CA HIS A 69 20.85 5.57 -32.01
C HIS A 69 20.48 4.54 -30.94
N LEU A 70 19.86 4.98 -29.84
CA LEU A 70 19.41 4.10 -28.76
C LEU A 70 18.36 3.09 -29.24
N GLY A 71 17.41 3.51 -30.08
CA GLY A 71 16.35 2.65 -30.63
C GLY A 71 16.86 1.52 -31.54
N ARG A 72 18.11 1.58 -32.01
CA ARG A 72 18.77 0.45 -32.70
C ARG A 72 19.33 -0.60 -31.74
N GLY A 73 19.22 -0.39 -30.43
CA GLY A 73 19.85 -1.22 -29.41
C GLY A 73 21.33 -0.90 -29.20
N ALA A 74 21.74 0.35 -29.44
CA ALA A 74 23.12 0.80 -29.23
C ALA A 74 23.42 1.12 -27.75
N GLY A 75 24.71 1.14 -27.41
CA GLY A 75 25.18 1.38 -26.05
C GLY A 75 25.20 2.88 -25.68
N LEU A 76 24.94 3.17 -24.41
CA LEU A 76 25.02 4.52 -23.84
C LEU A 76 25.90 4.50 -22.60
N LEU A 77 26.87 5.41 -22.55
CA LEU A 77 27.56 5.76 -21.31
C LEU A 77 27.24 7.23 -21.02
N HIS A 78 26.42 7.48 -20.02
CA HIS A 78 26.07 8.83 -19.59
C HIS A 78 26.78 9.15 -18.28
N ALA A 79 27.27 10.38 -18.13
CA ALA A 79 27.88 10.84 -16.89
C ALA A 79 27.54 12.31 -16.59
N GLY A 80 27.45 12.62 -15.29
CA GLY A 80 27.31 13.99 -14.79
C GLY A 80 25.95 14.31 -14.17
N GLY A 81 25.21 13.33 -13.62
CA GLY A 81 23.92 13.55 -12.96
C GLY A 81 22.73 12.95 -13.72
N ALA A 82 21.53 13.54 -13.56
CA ALA A 82 20.30 13.04 -14.19
C ALA A 82 20.38 13.07 -15.74
N PRO A 83 20.07 11.97 -16.45
CA PRO A 83 20.28 11.89 -17.90
C PRO A 83 19.22 12.63 -18.73
N PHE A 84 19.62 13.59 -19.57
CA PHE A 84 18.75 14.26 -20.55
C PHE A 84 17.57 15.06 -19.95
N ARG A 85 17.80 15.77 -18.83
CA ARG A 85 16.77 16.55 -18.12
C ARG A 85 16.55 17.98 -18.64
N ARG A 86 17.61 18.60 -19.18
CA ARG A 86 17.66 20.04 -19.51
C ARG A 86 18.06 20.23 -20.99
N PRO A 87 17.09 20.38 -21.91
CA PRO A 87 17.39 20.62 -23.31
C PRO A 87 18.09 21.96 -23.49
N VAL A 88 19.04 22.04 -24.41
CA VAL A 88 19.77 23.28 -24.71
C VAL A 88 19.60 23.61 -26.19
N VAL A 89 19.32 24.87 -26.47
CA VAL A 89 19.20 25.41 -27.83
C VAL A 89 20.28 26.47 -28.07
N LYS A 90 20.70 26.61 -29.32
CA LYS A 90 21.57 27.71 -29.73
C LYS A 90 20.79 29.02 -29.64
N ASP A 91 21.41 30.04 -29.05
CA ASP A 91 20.84 31.38 -28.91
C ASP A 91 21.92 32.42 -29.21
N GLY A 92 21.89 32.97 -30.43
CA GLY A 92 23.00 33.76 -30.97
C GLY A 92 24.30 32.97 -31.04
N ASP A 93 25.36 33.52 -30.42
CA ASP A 93 26.68 32.88 -30.29
C ASP A 93 26.81 31.98 -29.03
N GLY A 94 25.76 31.91 -28.21
CA GLY A 94 25.76 31.17 -26.96
C GLY A 94 24.73 30.03 -26.91
N TRP A 95 24.57 29.49 -25.71
CA TRP A 95 23.65 28.40 -25.41
C TRP A 95 22.60 28.85 -24.40
N ARG A 96 21.34 28.56 -24.70
CA ARG A 96 20.23 28.79 -23.76
C ARG A 96 19.69 27.45 -23.28
N VAL A 97 19.77 27.23 -21.98
CA VAL A 97 19.17 26.09 -21.29
C VAL A 97 17.66 26.30 -21.19
N GLU A 98 16.87 25.34 -21.66
CA GLU A 98 15.42 25.31 -21.44
C GLU A 98 15.09 24.84 -20.01
N ARG A 99 13.85 25.05 -19.57
CA ARG A 99 13.36 24.48 -18.31
C ARG A 99 13.49 22.95 -18.30
N GLU A 100 13.54 22.38 -17.11
CA GLU A 100 13.56 20.93 -16.91
C GLU A 100 12.32 20.26 -17.53
N GLN A 101 12.53 19.10 -18.15
CA GLN A 101 11.50 18.37 -18.89
C GLN A 101 11.65 16.85 -18.69
N THR A 102 10.58 16.18 -18.24
CA THR A 102 10.49 14.70 -18.12
C THR A 102 10.19 14.02 -19.46
N ALA A 103 9.71 14.75 -20.46
CA ALA A 103 9.31 14.18 -21.76
C ALA A 103 10.42 13.36 -22.43
N TYR A 104 11.68 13.76 -22.24
CA TYR A 104 12.85 13.07 -22.76
C TYR A 104 13.15 11.77 -21.99
N HIS A 105 13.03 11.77 -20.66
CA HIS A 105 13.10 10.56 -19.83
C HIS A 105 12.01 9.55 -20.25
N GLN A 106 10.77 10.00 -20.41
CA GLN A 106 9.62 9.14 -20.70
C GLN A 106 9.73 8.42 -22.05
N LEU A 107 10.49 9.00 -22.99
CA LEU A 107 10.84 8.36 -24.25
C LEU A 107 11.88 7.25 -24.08
N LEU A 108 12.65 7.25 -22.98
CA LEU A 108 13.68 6.26 -22.62
C LEU A 108 13.20 5.25 -21.57
N ASN A 109 11.89 5.14 -21.34
CA ASN A 109 11.30 4.30 -20.28
C ASN A 109 11.73 4.67 -18.85
N ILE A 110 12.24 5.89 -18.66
CA ILE A 110 12.49 6.50 -17.35
C ILE A 110 11.32 7.43 -17.08
N HIS A 111 10.57 7.22 -16.02
CA HIS A 111 9.45 8.08 -15.67
C HIS A 111 9.95 9.43 -15.12
N ASP A 112 10.84 9.37 -14.13
CA ASP A 112 11.48 10.53 -13.52
C ASP A 112 12.85 10.16 -12.95
N ALA A 113 13.64 11.17 -12.58
CA ALA A 113 14.88 11.01 -11.81
C ALA A 113 14.76 11.84 -10.54
N LEU A 114 14.92 11.21 -9.38
CA LEU A 114 14.74 11.83 -8.07
C LEU A 114 16.08 11.95 -7.35
N PRO A 115 16.37 13.07 -6.66
CA PRO A 115 17.57 13.17 -5.84
C PRO A 115 17.57 12.08 -4.76
N ALA A 116 18.68 11.37 -4.62
CA ALA A 116 18.90 10.42 -3.53
C ALA A 116 19.78 11.07 -2.45
N ALA A 117 19.31 11.02 -1.21
CA ALA A 117 20.02 11.53 -0.04
C ALA A 117 21.34 10.75 0.20
N VAL A 118 22.45 11.47 0.34
CA VAL A 118 23.79 10.89 0.61
C VAL A 118 24.35 11.26 1.98
N GLN A 119 23.59 12.00 2.80
CA GLN A 119 24.04 12.49 4.11
C GLN A 119 24.39 11.37 5.09
N LYS A 120 23.78 10.18 4.94
CA LYS A 120 24.04 9.00 5.78
C LYS A 120 25.10 8.06 5.17
N VAL A 121 25.60 8.33 3.98
CA VAL A 121 26.59 7.48 3.31
C VAL A 121 27.97 7.72 3.91
N GLU A 122 28.66 6.66 4.32
CA GLU A 122 30.02 6.73 4.87
C GLU A 122 31.08 6.24 3.89
N ARG A 123 30.71 5.36 2.95
CA ARG A 123 31.63 4.82 1.94
C ARG A 123 30.90 4.41 0.67
N VAL A 124 31.65 4.28 -0.42
CA VAL A 124 31.18 3.68 -1.68
C VAL A 124 31.70 2.24 -1.82
N ALA A 125 30.92 1.38 -2.46
CA ALA A 125 31.28 -0.02 -2.70
C ALA A 125 30.84 -0.47 -4.10
N ALA A 126 31.71 -1.21 -4.79
CA ALA A 126 31.38 -1.82 -6.07
C ALA A 126 30.46 -3.04 -5.89
N SER A 127 29.58 -3.25 -6.86
CA SER A 127 28.68 -4.40 -6.91
C SER A 127 29.44 -5.71 -7.08
N ALA A 128 29.08 -6.74 -6.30
CA ALA A 128 29.63 -8.09 -6.45
C ALA A 128 29.06 -8.82 -7.68
N GLU A 129 27.83 -8.51 -8.09
CA GLU A 129 27.15 -9.15 -9.23
C GLU A 129 27.68 -8.66 -10.57
N PHE A 130 28.02 -7.37 -10.64
CA PHE A 130 28.61 -6.71 -11.79
C PHE A 130 29.93 -6.01 -11.37
N PRO A 131 31.03 -6.77 -11.20
CA PRO A 131 32.26 -6.28 -10.57
C PRO A 131 33.14 -5.39 -11.47
N LEU A 132 32.57 -4.72 -12.48
CA LEU A 132 33.31 -3.84 -13.39
C LEU A 132 33.99 -2.65 -12.68
N LEU A 133 33.45 -2.22 -11.53
CA LEU A 133 34.00 -1.12 -10.75
C LEU A 133 34.81 -1.60 -9.53
N LEU A 134 35.01 -2.91 -9.38
CA LEU A 134 35.78 -3.45 -8.26
C LEU A 134 37.23 -2.95 -8.32
N GLY A 135 37.70 -2.34 -7.24
CA GLY A 135 39.03 -1.70 -7.18
C GLY A 135 39.10 -0.34 -7.87
N ARG A 136 37.97 0.22 -8.32
CA ARG A 136 37.83 1.55 -8.93
C ARG A 136 37.01 2.52 -8.08
N GLU A 137 36.62 2.11 -6.88
CA GLU A 137 35.75 2.86 -5.96
C GLU A 137 36.32 4.24 -5.65
N ALA A 138 37.64 4.35 -5.48
CA ALA A 138 38.34 5.60 -5.18
C ALA A 138 38.29 6.66 -6.31
N LEU A 139 37.80 6.31 -7.51
CA LEU A 139 37.53 7.28 -8.57
C LEU A 139 36.23 8.07 -8.32
N PHE A 140 35.41 7.64 -7.36
CA PHE A 140 34.11 8.23 -7.06
C PHE A 140 34.09 8.75 -5.62
N GLY A 141 33.62 9.99 -5.44
CA GLY A 141 33.33 10.57 -4.12
C GLY A 141 31.92 10.20 -3.63
N ILE A 142 31.61 10.66 -2.42
CA ILE A 142 30.23 10.67 -1.89
C ILE A 142 29.61 12.00 -2.33
N GLU A 143 29.01 11.99 -3.51
CA GLU A 143 28.44 13.18 -4.15
C GLU A 143 26.91 13.07 -4.26
N PRO A 144 26.18 14.20 -4.37
CA PRO A 144 24.76 14.17 -4.70
C PRO A 144 24.49 13.33 -5.95
N THR A 145 23.51 12.43 -5.85
CA THR A 145 23.19 11.46 -6.91
C THR A 145 21.69 11.35 -7.14
N TRP A 146 21.29 10.61 -8.18
CA TRP A 146 19.91 10.46 -8.63
C TRP A 146 19.49 9.00 -8.69
N GLY A 147 18.33 8.71 -8.08
CA GLY A 147 17.59 7.46 -8.27
C GLY A 147 16.67 7.57 -9.49
N LEU A 148 16.59 6.49 -10.27
CA LEU A 148 15.77 6.46 -11.48
C LEU A 148 14.46 5.72 -11.22
N THR A 149 13.34 6.40 -11.47
CA THR A 149 12.06 5.72 -11.55
C THR A 149 11.87 5.17 -12.95
N LEU A 150 11.74 3.86 -13.08
CA LEU A 150 11.52 3.22 -14.38
C LEU A 150 10.04 2.96 -14.63
N HIS A 151 9.64 3.11 -15.89
CA HIS A 151 8.37 2.61 -16.41
C HIS A 151 8.72 1.72 -17.61
N ALA A 152 9.32 0.57 -17.31
CA ALA A 152 10.01 -0.27 -18.28
C ALA A 152 9.08 -0.80 -19.37
N THR A 153 7.80 -0.99 -19.04
CA THR A 153 6.75 -1.47 -19.92
C THR A 153 5.50 -0.60 -19.83
N LYS A 154 4.72 -0.53 -20.92
CA LYS A 154 3.42 0.17 -20.99
C LYS A 154 2.28 -0.80 -21.32
N SER A 155 2.56 -2.10 -21.25
CA SER A 155 1.63 -3.18 -21.59
C SER A 155 1.38 -4.07 -20.38
N SER A 156 0.17 -4.61 -20.28
CA SER A 156 -0.18 -5.67 -19.32
C SER A 156 -0.03 -7.04 -20.00
N ASP A 157 0.49 -8.03 -19.27
CA ASP A 157 0.58 -9.41 -19.72
C ASP A 157 -0.81 -10.03 -19.88
N ILE A 158 -1.73 -9.73 -18.94
CA ILE A 158 -3.10 -10.22 -18.92
C ILE A 158 -4.05 -9.05 -18.65
N PRO A 159 -4.49 -8.30 -19.69
CA PRO A 159 -5.31 -7.10 -19.52
C PRO A 159 -6.66 -7.31 -18.80
N ALA A 160 -7.19 -8.54 -18.82
CA ALA A 160 -8.43 -8.89 -18.11
C ALA A 160 -8.23 -9.04 -16.59
N GLU A 161 -6.99 -9.24 -16.13
CA GLU A 161 -6.65 -9.29 -14.71
C GLU A 161 -6.16 -7.91 -14.27
N MET A 162 -7.00 -7.15 -13.58
CA MET A 162 -6.61 -5.87 -13.00
C MET A 162 -5.45 -6.09 -12.01
N GLY A 163 -4.37 -5.32 -12.17
CA GLY A 163 -3.11 -5.52 -11.44
C GLY A 163 -2.15 -6.53 -12.05
N SER A 164 -2.43 -7.13 -13.21
CA SER A 164 -1.44 -7.96 -13.90
C SER A 164 -0.15 -7.17 -14.18
N GLY A 165 1.00 -7.85 -14.05
CA GLY A 165 2.29 -7.28 -14.43
C GLY A 165 2.39 -7.11 -15.95
N GLY A 166 3.52 -6.60 -16.41
CA GLY A 166 3.82 -6.43 -17.83
C GLY A 166 5.17 -7.05 -18.24
N PRO A 167 5.51 -6.96 -19.53
CA PRO A 167 6.78 -7.45 -20.05
C PRO A 167 8.02 -6.94 -19.29
N MET A 168 8.99 -7.82 -19.05
CA MET A 168 10.28 -7.47 -18.45
C MET A 168 11.23 -6.89 -19.51
N ASP A 169 10.94 -5.67 -19.94
CA ASP A 169 11.62 -5.04 -21.09
C ASP A 169 13.02 -4.53 -20.77
N ALA A 170 13.26 -4.04 -19.55
CA ALA A 170 14.55 -3.51 -19.11
C ALA A 170 14.81 -3.80 -17.63
N PHE A 171 16.06 -4.14 -17.30
CA PHE A 171 16.51 -4.40 -15.94
C PHE A 171 17.54 -3.37 -15.52
N ILE A 172 17.49 -2.93 -14.26
CA ILE A 172 18.46 -2.02 -13.66
C ILE A 172 19.25 -2.74 -12.58
N TYR A 173 20.55 -2.51 -12.54
CA TYR A 173 21.47 -3.10 -11.58
C TYR A 173 22.40 -2.02 -11.02
N PRO A 174 22.66 -1.98 -9.71
CA PRO A 174 23.66 -1.10 -9.15
C PRO A 174 25.05 -1.64 -9.51
N MET A 175 25.95 -0.75 -9.94
CA MET A 175 27.37 -1.04 -10.16
C MET A 175 28.26 -0.45 -9.05
N LEU A 176 27.83 0.68 -8.49
CA LEU A 176 28.42 1.32 -7.32
C LEU A 176 27.29 1.74 -6.38
N VAL A 177 27.43 1.46 -5.09
CA VAL A 177 26.47 1.84 -4.05
C VAL A 177 27.13 2.68 -2.96
N GLY A 178 26.39 3.63 -2.41
CA GLY A 178 26.72 4.32 -1.17
C GLY A 178 26.21 3.52 0.02
N VAL A 179 27.07 3.21 0.98
CA VAL A 179 26.77 2.37 2.16
C VAL A 179 26.86 3.21 3.42
N ASP A 180 25.88 3.09 4.31
CA ASP A 180 25.87 3.75 5.62
C ASP A 180 26.63 2.98 6.71
N LYS A 181 26.67 3.55 7.92
CA LYS A 181 27.30 2.96 9.12
C LYS A 181 26.77 1.56 9.49
N ASP A 182 25.52 1.26 9.13
CA ASP A 182 24.81 0.03 9.46
C ASP A 182 24.86 -0.98 8.30
N GLY A 183 25.68 -0.71 7.29
CA GLY A 183 25.87 -1.57 6.12
C GLY A 183 24.73 -1.50 5.10
N ARG A 184 23.82 -0.51 5.18
CA ARG A 184 22.67 -0.36 4.28
C ARG A 184 23.08 0.38 3.02
N GLU A 185 22.65 -0.11 1.87
CA GLU A 185 22.83 0.55 0.57
C GLU A 185 21.82 1.68 0.42
N ARG A 186 22.26 2.94 0.44
CA ARG A 186 21.41 4.14 0.48
C ARG A 186 21.19 4.83 -0.85
N ALA A 187 22.12 4.67 -1.79
CA ALA A 187 22.05 5.27 -3.12
C ALA A 187 22.93 4.51 -4.11
N ALA A 188 22.62 4.58 -5.41
CA ALA A 188 23.41 3.95 -6.47
C ALA A 188 23.97 5.01 -7.44
N PRO A 189 25.19 5.53 -7.21
CA PRO A 189 25.78 6.53 -8.10
C PRO A 189 26.08 6.05 -9.51
N VAL A 190 26.28 4.73 -9.70
CA VAL A 190 26.48 4.16 -11.02
C VAL A 190 25.54 2.97 -11.18
N VAL A 191 24.72 3.01 -12.22
CA VAL A 191 23.75 1.95 -12.55
C VAL A 191 23.95 1.43 -13.97
N LEU A 192 23.68 0.14 -14.15
CA LEU A 192 23.60 -0.56 -15.42
C LEU A 192 22.13 -0.80 -15.77
N LEU A 193 21.69 -0.33 -16.93
CA LEU A 193 20.40 -0.67 -17.51
C LEU A 193 20.60 -1.62 -18.71
N GLU A 194 20.11 -2.85 -18.61
CA GLU A 194 20.07 -3.79 -19.74
C GLU A 194 18.67 -3.81 -20.36
N ASN A 195 18.53 -3.27 -21.59
CA ASN A 195 17.29 -3.31 -22.35
C ASN A 195 17.18 -4.64 -23.08
N MET A 196 16.50 -5.61 -22.47
CA MET A 196 16.32 -6.95 -23.02
C MET A 196 15.34 -6.93 -24.20
N LYS A 197 14.22 -6.21 -24.07
CA LYS A 197 13.11 -6.19 -25.04
C LYS A 197 12.62 -4.76 -25.27
N GLY A 198 11.43 -4.61 -25.87
CA GLY A 198 10.85 -3.31 -26.21
C GLY A 198 11.61 -2.50 -27.26
N SER A 199 11.45 -1.18 -27.23
CA SER A 199 11.99 -0.25 -28.24
C SER A 199 13.51 -0.11 -28.26
N PHE A 200 14.19 -0.53 -27.18
CA PHE A 200 15.64 -0.40 -27.00
C PHE A 200 16.36 -1.76 -26.93
N ALA A 201 15.64 -2.84 -27.27
CA ALA A 201 16.10 -4.22 -27.14
C ALA A 201 17.52 -4.45 -27.70
N GLY A 202 18.36 -5.09 -26.90
CA GLY A 202 19.76 -5.36 -27.18
C GLY A 202 20.73 -4.28 -26.68
N GLY A 203 20.21 -3.11 -26.29
CA GLY A 203 21.01 -1.97 -25.81
C GLY A 203 21.36 -2.07 -24.33
N ARG A 204 22.59 -1.65 -24.00
CA ARG A 204 23.11 -1.61 -22.64
C ARG A 204 23.50 -0.18 -22.28
N TRP A 205 23.02 0.35 -21.17
CA TRP A 205 23.32 1.72 -20.74
C TRP A 205 23.99 1.71 -19.37
N ILE A 206 25.06 2.48 -19.23
CA ILE A 206 25.66 2.79 -17.92
C ILE A 206 25.43 4.27 -17.67
N LEU A 207 24.86 4.57 -16.51
CA LEU A 207 24.52 5.93 -16.10
C LEU A 207 25.29 6.24 -14.82
N ILE A 208 26.23 7.19 -14.89
CA ILE A 208 26.93 7.76 -13.74
C ILE A 208 26.11 8.96 -13.29
N ASN A 209 25.24 8.71 -12.31
CA ASN A 209 24.23 9.63 -11.82
C ASN A 209 24.77 10.68 -10.85
N GLN A 210 26.08 10.89 -10.79
CA GLN A 210 26.73 11.97 -10.03
C GLN A 210 27.68 12.77 -10.92
N THR A 211 28.11 13.94 -10.45
CA THR A 211 29.16 14.72 -11.11
C THR A 211 30.50 13.99 -11.06
N LEU A 212 31.35 14.23 -12.07
CA LEU A 212 32.70 13.69 -12.11
C LEU A 212 33.66 14.74 -11.54
N GLU A 213 34.35 14.37 -10.46
CA GLU A 213 35.25 15.27 -9.74
C GLU A 213 36.71 15.11 -10.17
N GLN A 214 37.58 16.00 -9.68
CA GLN A 214 39.02 16.01 -10.00
C GLN A 214 39.71 14.63 -9.86
N PRO A 215 39.46 13.82 -8.80
CA PRO A 215 40.08 12.50 -8.66
C PRO A 215 39.73 11.52 -9.80
N PHE A 216 38.56 11.66 -10.41
CA PHE A 216 38.17 10.84 -11.56
C PHE A 216 39.07 11.16 -12.77
N TRP A 217 39.26 12.44 -13.07
CA TRP A 217 40.01 12.91 -14.24
C TRP A 217 41.52 12.74 -14.09
N ASP A 218 42.06 13.03 -12.92
CA ASP A 218 43.50 12.87 -12.63
C ASP A 218 43.90 11.40 -12.49
N GLY A 219 42.94 10.55 -12.08
CA GLY A 219 43.10 9.12 -11.92
C GLY A 219 42.94 8.32 -13.22
N ALA A 220 42.40 7.12 -13.08
CA ALA A 220 42.17 6.20 -14.19
C ALA A 220 40.84 6.43 -14.93
N GLY A 221 40.15 7.56 -14.74
CA GLY A 221 38.82 7.81 -15.29
C GLY A 221 38.73 7.72 -16.81
N ALA A 222 39.71 8.25 -17.54
CA ALA A 222 39.73 8.12 -19.01
C ALA A 222 39.84 6.66 -19.49
N ALA A 223 40.60 5.83 -18.77
CA ALA A 223 40.71 4.40 -19.07
C ALA A 223 39.41 3.66 -18.70
N LEU A 224 38.80 4.03 -17.57
CA LEU A 224 37.50 3.49 -17.15
C LEU A 224 36.40 3.85 -18.17
N LEU A 225 36.32 5.09 -18.64
CA LEU A 225 35.34 5.49 -19.67
C LEU A 225 35.46 4.63 -20.93
N LYS A 226 36.68 4.30 -21.36
CA LYS A 226 36.91 3.39 -22.49
C LYS A 226 36.36 1.99 -22.19
N GLU A 227 36.71 1.43 -21.04
CA GLU A 227 36.28 0.08 -20.63
C GLU A 227 34.75 -0.02 -20.53
N LEU A 228 34.11 0.97 -19.90
CA LEU A 228 32.65 1.05 -19.79
C LEU A 228 32.00 1.24 -21.17
N ALA A 229 32.59 2.08 -22.04
CA ALA A 229 32.10 2.27 -23.39
C ALA A 229 32.16 0.99 -24.22
N GLU A 230 33.29 0.27 -24.17
CA GLU A 230 33.44 -1.03 -24.82
C GLU A 230 32.46 -2.07 -24.25
N TYR A 231 32.19 -2.03 -22.94
CA TYR A 231 31.21 -2.90 -22.30
C TYR A 231 29.77 -2.64 -22.77
N VAL A 232 29.35 -1.38 -22.87
CA VAL A 232 28.01 -1.03 -23.35
C VAL A 232 27.84 -1.26 -24.85
N GLY A 233 28.89 -1.03 -25.65
CA GLY A 233 28.84 -1.23 -27.10
C GLY A 233 28.76 -2.69 -27.54
N ARG A 234 29.13 -3.65 -26.68
CA ARG A 234 28.88 -5.08 -26.93
C ARG A 234 27.39 -5.43 -26.94
N GLY A 235 26.56 -4.59 -26.31
CA GLY A 235 25.14 -4.84 -26.13
C GLY A 235 24.86 -5.96 -25.13
N VAL A 236 23.59 -6.35 -25.04
CA VAL A 236 23.11 -7.28 -24.02
C VAL A 236 23.28 -8.74 -24.45
N THR A 237 23.83 -9.55 -23.54
CA THR A 237 23.67 -11.01 -23.55
C THR A 237 22.83 -11.39 -22.35
N GLU A 238 21.61 -11.86 -22.60
CA GLU A 238 20.68 -12.28 -21.55
C GLU A 238 21.15 -13.62 -20.97
N LEU A 239 21.21 -13.69 -19.63
CA LEU A 239 21.64 -14.86 -18.89
C LEU A 239 20.65 -15.15 -17.77
N TRP A 240 20.17 -16.39 -17.68
CA TRP A 240 19.34 -16.85 -16.56
C TRP A 240 19.87 -18.16 -15.98
N LEU A 241 19.86 -18.26 -14.66
CA LEU A 241 20.12 -19.50 -13.92
C LEU A 241 18.86 -19.88 -13.15
N LYS A 242 18.28 -21.04 -13.48
CA LYS A 242 16.99 -21.47 -12.95
C LYS A 242 17.07 -22.94 -12.52
N PRO A 243 16.73 -23.32 -11.26
CA PRO A 243 16.43 -24.71 -10.97
C PRO A 243 15.09 -25.06 -11.63
N ASN A 244 14.85 -26.35 -11.87
CA ASN A 244 13.56 -26.80 -12.41
C ASN A 244 12.41 -26.56 -11.43
N TYR A 245 12.69 -26.62 -10.13
CA TYR A 245 11.75 -26.32 -9.05
C TYR A 245 12.43 -25.49 -7.97
N ALA A 246 11.66 -24.67 -7.25
CA ALA A 246 12.18 -23.94 -6.08
C ALA A 246 12.33 -24.84 -4.84
N ALA A 247 11.55 -25.93 -4.77
CA ALA A 247 11.64 -26.95 -3.73
C ALA A 247 11.64 -28.37 -4.34
N TYR A 248 12.37 -29.28 -3.71
CA TYR A 248 12.51 -30.68 -4.13
C TYR A 248 12.10 -31.61 -2.99
N GLU A 249 11.32 -32.64 -3.32
CA GLU A 249 10.92 -33.69 -2.38
C GLU A 249 12.10 -34.64 -2.09
N PRO A 250 12.09 -35.36 -0.95
CA PRO A 250 13.17 -36.27 -0.59
C PRO A 250 13.50 -37.28 -1.70
N GLY A 251 14.78 -37.36 -2.07
CA GLY A 251 15.30 -38.28 -3.08
C GLY A 251 15.31 -37.73 -4.51
N GLU A 252 14.69 -36.58 -4.76
CA GLU A 252 14.77 -35.92 -6.07
C GLU A 252 16.13 -35.26 -6.30
N GLN A 253 16.56 -35.25 -7.57
CA GLN A 253 17.79 -34.58 -7.99
C GLN A 253 17.47 -33.27 -8.72
N PRO A 254 18.12 -32.15 -8.36
CA PRO A 254 17.91 -30.90 -9.06
C PRO A 254 18.41 -30.97 -10.50
N VAL A 255 17.71 -30.25 -11.37
CA VAL A 255 18.20 -29.94 -12.72
C VAL A 255 18.24 -28.43 -12.83
N LEU A 256 19.43 -27.89 -13.10
CA LEU A 256 19.61 -26.47 -13.37
C LEU A 256 19.48 -26.23 -14.88
N THR A 257 18.96 -25.08 -15.23
CA THR A 257 18.94 -24.57 -16.61
C THR A 257 19.69 -23.26 -16.64
N LEU A 258 20.78 -23.22 -17.41
CA LEU A 258 21.41 -21.98 -17.84
C LEU A 258 20.81 -21.57 -19.19
N GLN A 259 20.14 -20.42 -19.22
CA GLN A 259 19.62 -19.80 -20.44
C GLN A 259 20.56 -18.69 -20.87
N LEU A 260 20.87 -18.65 -22.17
CA LEU A 260 21.77 -17.66 -22.75
C LEU A 260 21.28 -17.24 -24.13
N GLN A 261 21.21 -15.94 -24.38
CA GLN A 261 20.82 -15.39 -25.69
C GLN A 261 21.59 -14.10 -25.97
N SER A 262 22.11 -13.94 -27.20
CA SER A 262 22.68 -12.66 -27.62
C SER A 262 21.58 -11.76 -28.18
N LEU A 263 21.28 -10.68 -27.45
CA LEU A 263 20.24 -9.74 -27.81
C LEU A 263 20.78 -8.51 -28.55
N SER A 264 22.10 -8.27 -28.49
CA SER A 264 22.78 -7.20 -29.23
C SER A 264 22.35 -7.14 -30.70
N ARG A 265 22.08 -5.93 -31.19
CA ARG A 265 21.65 -5.67 -32.57
C ARG A 265 22.68 -4.88 -33.37
N THR A 266 23.62 -4.23 -32.68
CA THR A 266 24.64 -3.35 -33.25
C THR A 266 26.00 -4.05 -33.34
N CYS A 267 26.33 -4.91 -32.38
CA CYS A 267 27.62 -5.59 -32.30
C CYS A 267 27.46 -7.07 -31.93
N LEU A 268 27.23 -7.92 -32.93
CA LEU A 268 27.16 -9.37 -32.76
C LEU A 268 28.57 -9.97 -32.89
N MET A 269 29.28 -10.08 -31.76
CA MET A 269 30.61 -10.69 -31.69
C MET A 269 30.47 -12.17 -31.32
N GLU A 270 31.38 -13.02 -31.82
CA GLU A 270 31.54 -14.35 -31.23
C GLU A 270 32.13 -14.20 -29.82
N GLN A 271 31.51 -14.82 -28.82
CA GLN A 271 31.93 -14.77 -27.43
C GLN A 271 31.88 -16.17 -26.83
N HIS A 272 32.94 -16.53 -26.11
CA HIS A 272 33.02 -17.76 -25.34
C HIS A 272 32.74 -17.45 -23.88
N TRP A 273 31.74 -18.13 -23.34
CA TRP A 273 31.30 -17.99 -21.95
C TRP A 273 31.72 -19.22 -21.16
N ASN A 274 32.36 -18.99 -20.02
CA ASN A 274 32.70 -20.00 -19.03
C ASN A 274 31.84 -19.78 -17.78
N PHE A 275 31.13 -20.83 -17.35
CA PHE A 275 30.25 -20.82 -16.19
C PHE A 275 30.82 -21.77 -15.15
N LYS A 276 31.23 -21.24 -13.99
CA LYS A 276 31.66 -22.04 -12.84
C LYS A 276 30.54 -22.08 -11.82
N LEU A 277 29.89 -23.23 -11.70
CA LEU A 277 28.77 -23.49 -10.80
C LEU A 277 29.26 -24.14 -9.52
N LYS A 278 28.69 -23.71 -8.41
CA LYS A 278 28.87 -24.30 -7.08
C LYS A 278 27.53 -24.38 -6.38
N VAL A 279 27.23 -25.53 -5.79
CA VAL A 279 26.06 -25.75 -4.94
C VAL A 279 26.54 -26.01 -3.52
N GLU A 280 25.99 -25.29 -2.57
CA GLU A 280 26.31 -25.35 -1.14
C GLU A 280 25.05 -25.70 -0.36
N HIS A 281 25.14 -26.65 0.56
CA HIS A 281 24.07 -26.98 1.51
C HIS A 281 24.42 -26.40 2.87
N GLU A 282 23.43 -26.03 3.67
CA GLU A 282 23.61 -25.35 4.96
C GLU A 282 24.74 -25.94 5.82
N GLY A 283 25.72 -25.09 6.18
CA GLY A 283 26.88 -25.50 6.99
C GLY A 283 27.92 -26.35 6.26
N GLN A 284 27.75 -26.63 4.97
CA GLN A 284 28.69 -27.35 4.12
C GLN A 284 29.23 -26.46 3.00
N ALA A 285 30.56 -26.38 2.89
CA ALA A 285 31.22 -25.43 1.98
C ALA A 285 31.04 -25.75 0.49
N SER A 286 30.69 -26.98 0.08
CA SER A 286 30.40 -27.35 -1.31
C SER A 286 29.87 -28.79 -1.35
N VAL A 287 28.69 -29.01 -1.93
CA VAL A 287 28.13 -30.35 -2.17
C VAL A 287 28.28 -30.79 -3.63
N TRP A 288 28.41 -29.84 -4.55
CA TRP A 288 28.63 -30.12 -5.96
C TRP A 288 29.21 -28.90 -6.69
N GLU A 289 30.13 -29.14 -7.62
CA GLU A 289 30.71 -28.11 -8.50
C GLU A 289 30.73 -28.60 -9.94
N SER A 290 30.61 -27.67 -10.89
CA SER A 290 30.74 -27.96 -12.31
C SER A 290 31.22 -26.75 -13.09
N THR A 291 31.84 -27.00 -14.24
CA THR A 291 32.23 -25.96 -15.19
C THR A 291 31.66 -26.28 -16.56
N LEU A 292 31.06 -25.28 -17.19
CA LEU A 292 30.41 -25.39 -18.48
C LEU A 292 30.89 -24.28 -19.40
N GLN A 293 30.84 -24.54 -20.70
CA GLN A 293 31.15 -23.55 -21.71
C GLN A 293 30.01 -23.41 -22.70
N ALA A 294 29.72 -22.17 -23.10
CA ALA A 294 28.75 -21.85 -24.14
C ALA A 294 29.33 -20.81 -25.09
N LYS A 295 28.77 -20.71 -26.29
CA LYS A 295 29.13 -19.67 -27.26
C LYS A 295 27.92 -18.85 -27.65
N THR A 296 28.09 -17.54 -27.76
CA THR A 296 27.13 -16.64 -28.41
C THR A 296 27.77 -15.96 -29.60
N GLY A 297 26.96 -15.45 -30.51
CA GLY A 297 27.42 -14.62 -31.63
C GLY A 297 26.53 -14.77 -32.85
N PRO A 298 26.98 -14.31 -34.03
CA PRO A 298 26.17 -14.32 -35.25
C PRO A 298 25.60 -15.70 -35.62
N GLN A 299 26.38 -16.76 -35.39
CA GLN A 299 25.98 -18.15 -35.72
C GLN A 299 25.14 -18.81 -34.61
N ARG A 300 25.11 -18.22 -33.40
CA ARG A 300 24.49 -18.76 -32.19
C ARG A 300 23.80 -17.64 -31.43
N ARG A 301 22.93 -16.93 -32.16
CA ARG A 301 22.21 -15.75 -31.67
C ARG A 301 20.99 -16.12 -30.83
N ASP A 302 20.29 -17.17 -31.26
CA ASP A 302 19.03 -17.60 -30.66
C ASP A 302 19.21 -18.17 -29.25
N LEU A 303 18.10 -18.32 -28.54
CA LEU A 303 18.05 -18.84 -27.18
C LEU A 303 18.70 -20.21 -27.08
N GLN A 304 19.65 -20.34 -26.15
CA GLN A 304 20.27 -21.61 -25.80
C GLN A 304 19.86 -21.99 -24.39
N LEU A 305 19.50 -23.26 -24.21
CA LEU A 305 19.11 -23.84 -22.92
C LEU A 305 20.06 -24.98 -22.59
N LEU A 306 20.96 -24.75 -21.63
CA LEU A 306 21.88 -25.76 -21.14
C LEU A 306 21.30 -26.39 -19.88
N ARG A 307 20.91 -27.66 -19.98
CA ARG A 307 20.37 -28.44 -18.87
C ARG A 307 21.47 -29.19 -18.14
N ILE A 308 21.52 -29.02 -16.83
CA ILE A 308 22.64 -29.44 -15.99
C ILE A 308 22.08 -30.26 -14.82
N PRO A 309 22.10 -31.59 -14.89
CA PRO A 309 21.74 -32.45 -13.77
C PRO A 309 22.73 -32.25 -12.61
N VAL A 310 22.23 -32.03 -11.41
CA VAL A 310 23.02 -32.06 -10.18
C VAL A 310 22.94 -33.49 -9.64
N PRO A 311 24.01 -34.30 -9.70
CA PRO A 311 24.00 -35.72 -9.36
C PRO A 311 23.99 -35.98 -7.84
N VAL A 312 23.46 -35.03 -7.07
CA VAL A 312 23.33 -35.07 -5.62
C VAL A 312 21.85 -34.83 -5.32
N PRO A 313 21.16 -35.79 -4.65
CA PRO A 313 19.79 -35.59 -4.23
C PRO A 313 19.66 -34.37 -3.30
N ALA A 314 18.58 -33.61 -3.43
CA ALA A 314 18.27 -32.54 -2.50
C ALA A 314 17.93 -33.14 -1.12
N VAL A 315 18.63 -32.69 -0.08
CA VAL A 315 18.37 -33.03 1.32
C VAL A 315 17.64 -31.88 2.00
N ALA A 316 16.98 -32.10 3.14
CA ALA A 316 16.29 -31.03 3.86
C ALA A 316 17.21 -29.82 4.11
N GLY A 317 16.72 -28.61 3.81
CA GLY A 317 17.46 -27.36 3.98
C GLY A 317 17.71 -26.59 2.67
N LEU A 318 18.18 -25.36 2.82
CA LEU A 318 18.50 -24.44 1.73
C LEU A 318 19.79 -24.85 1.02
N HIS A 319 19.73 -24.92 -0.31
CA HIS A 319 20.87 -25.17 -1.19
C HIS A 319 21.16 -23.92 -2.01
N LEU A 320 22.24 -23.20 -1.69
CA LEU A 320 22.68 -22.03 -2.42
C LEU A 320 23.43 -22.44 -3.69
N ILE A 321 23.12 -21.79 -4.79
CA ILE A 321 23.81 -21.92 -6.08
C ILE A 321 24.52 -20.62 -6.40
N THR A 322 25.82 -20.69 -6.61
CA THR A 322 26.61 -19.58 -7.14
C THR A 322 27.14 -19.94 -8.52
N CYS A 323 27.06 -19.00 -9.46
CA CYS A 323 27.60 -19.15 -10.80
C CYS A 323 28.49 -17.95 -11.14
N GLU A 324 29.80 -18.18 -11.18
CA GLU A 324 30.75 -17.21 -11.69
C GLU A 324 30.80 -17.33 -13.21
N VAL A 325 30.38 -16.26 -13.89
CA VAL A 325 30.30 -16.19 -15.35
C VAL A 325 31.46 -15.34 -15.85
N ARG A 326 32.20 -15.83 -16.84
CA ARG A 326 33.27 -15.10 -17.51
C ARG A 326 33.16 -15.21 -19.02
N SER A 327 33.28 -14.11 -19.75
CA SER A 327 33.48 -14.12 -21.19
C SER A 327 34.93 -13.87 -21.58
N ASP A 328 35.34 -14.36 -22.74
CA ASP A 328 36.62 -14.03 -23.37
C ASP A 328 36.75 -12.54 -23.75
N ALA A 329 35.63 -11.81 -23.82
CA ALA A 329 35.57 -10.36 -23.95
C ALA A 329 35.76 -9.61 -22.61
N GLY A 330 36.06 -10.30 -21.52
CA GLY A 330 36.34 -9.72 -20.20
C GLY A 330 35.11 -9.42 -19.35
N GLU A 331 33.90 -9.79 -19.79
CA GLU A 331 32.69 -9.62 -18.98
C GLU A 331 32.67 -10.65 -17.85
N VAL A 332 32.44 -10.18 -16.63
CA VAL A 332 32.32 -11.02 -15.43
C VAL A 332 30.97 -10.74 -14.79
N ARG A 333 30.25 -11.79 -14.41
CA ARG A 333 29.03 -11.69 -13.59
C ARG A 333 29.05 -12.73 -12.48
N LEU A 334 28.47 -12.39 -11.33
CA LEU A 334 28.12 -13.38 -10.32
C LEU A 334 26.60 -13.53 -10.31
N MET A 335 26.12 -14.72 -10.66
CA MET A 335 24.70 -15.05 -10.57
C MET A 335 24.45 -15.93 -9.35
N THR A 336 23.41 -15.60 -8.58
CA THR A 336 22.97 -16.39 -7.43
C THR A 336 21.58 -16.94 -7.64
N GLN A 337 21.35 -18.13 -7.12
CA GLN A 337 20.06 -18.80 -7.05
C GLN A 337 20.09 -19.76 -5.86
N ALA A 338 18.97 -20.29 -5.42
CA ALA A 338 18.90 -21.37 -4.45
C ALA A 338 17.69 -22.28 -4.72
N TYR A 339 17.67 -23.44 -4.08
CA TYR A 339 16.46 -24.25 -3.96
C TYR A 339 16.40 -24.84 -2.56
N TRP A 340 15.21 -25.23 -2.12
CA TRP A 340 15.02 -26.01 -0.90
C TRP A 340 15.00 -27.49 -1.23
N GLY A 341 15.69 -28.31 -0.44
CA GLY A 341 15.16 -29.64 -0.20
C GLY A 341 14.11 -29.55 0.89
N MET A 342 12.97 -30.19 0.67
CA MET A 342 11.77 -30.05 1.50
C MET A 342 12.07 -30.32 2.98
N ASP A 343 11.87 -29.30 3.82
CA ASP A 343 12.08 -29.38 5.27
C ASP A 343 10.75 -29.21 6.01
N ARG A 344 10.01 -30.32 6.12
CA ARG A 344 8.71 -30.34 6.82
C ARG A 344 8.85 -30.10 8.32
N GLU A 345 10.01 -30.44 8.91
CA GLU A 345 10.27 -30.20 10.33
C GLU A 345 10.36 -28.70 10.61
N LEU A 346 11.12 -27.97 9.78
CA LEU A 346 11.20 -26.51 9.85
C LEU A 346 9.82 -25.87 9.70
N LEU A 347 9.04 -26.27 8.68
CA LEU A 347 7.68 -25.74 8.47
C LEU A 347 6.76 -25.94 9.69
N ASN A 348 6.83 -27.13 10.30
CA ASN A 348 5.97 -27.51 11.42
C ASN A 348 6.48 -26.99 12.79
N SER A 349 7.71 -26.49 12.86
CA SER A 349 8.32 -26.03 14.11
C SER A 349 7.65 -24.77 14.67
N GLY A 350 7.61 -24.63 16.01
CA GLY A 350 7.06 -23.46 16.70
C GLY A 350 5.53 -23.49 16.82
N GLU A 351 4.94 -22.32 17.10
CA GLU A 351 3.52 -22.18 17.40
C GLU A 351 2.79 -21.34 16.35
N LEU A 352 1.48 -21.61 16.20
CA LEU A 352 0.59 -20.79 15.38
C LEU A 352 0.35 -19.43 16.02
N LEU A 353 0.14 -18.41 15.18
CA LEU A 353 -0.39 -17.13 15.62
C LEU A 353 -1.86 -17.30 16.00
N ALA A 354 -2.28 -16.69 17.10
CA ALA A 354 -3.66 -16.63 17.54
C ALA A 354 -4.16 -15.17 17.58
N CYS A 355 -5.47 -14.97 17.52
CA CYS A 355 -6.09 -13.67 17.70
C CYS A 355 -6.58 -13.52 19.15
N GLY A 356 -6.28 -12.40 19.79
CA GLY A 356 -7.01 -11.92 20.96
C GLY A 356 -8.08 -10.90 20.55
N ARG A 357 -8.53 -10.07 21.50
CA ARG A 357 -9.50 -9.00 21.21
C ARG A 357 -8.92 -7.91 20.31
N ASP A 358 -7.70 -7.45 20.61
CA ASP A 358 -7.08 -6.31 19.90
C ASP A 358 -5.80 -6.69 19.13
N TYR A 359 -5.07 -7.69 19.60
CA TYR A 359 -3.73 -8.02 19.13
C TYR A 359 -3.57 -9.50 18.80
N PHE A 360 -2.53 -9.82 18.05
CA PHE A 360 -2.12 -11.18 17.81
C PHE A 360 -1.28 -11.72 18.97
N TYR A 361 -1.29 -13.03 19.16
CA TYR A 361 -0.58 -13.71 20.25
C TYR A 361 0.21 -14.92 19.74
N ARG A 362 1.34 -15.20 20.41
CA ARG A 362 2.10 -16.43 20.27
C ARG A 362 2.78 -16.80 21.58
N GLY A 363 2.69 -18.06 22.00
CA GLY A 363 3.27 -18.50 23.27
C GLY A 363 2.74 -17.69 24.46
N GLY A 364 1.48 -17.25 24.38
CA GLY A 364 0.85 -16.38 25.38
C GLY A 364 1.34 -14.93 25.38
N ARG A 365 2.18 -14.50 24.42
CA ARG A 365 2.70 -13.13 24.34
C ARG A 365 2.12 -12.37 23.14
N PRO A 366 1.81 -11.08 23.27
CA PRO A 366 1.39 -10.26 22.15
C PRO A 366 2.46 -10.16 21.07
N VAL A 367 2.00 -9.96 19.84
CA VAL A 367 2.82 -9.77 18.64
C VAL A 367 2.31 -8.53 17.90
N PRO A 368 2.74 -7.31 18.28
CA PRO A 368 2.46 -6.12 17.49
C PRO A 368 3.15 -6.24 16.13
N ILE A 369 2.42 -5.94 15.05
CA ILE A 369 2.90 -6.18 13.69
C ILE A 369 3.63 -4.95 13.13
N VAL A 370 4.88 -5.18 12.73
CA VAL A 370 5.61 -4.31 11.82
C VAL A 370 5.86 -5.15 10.58
N GLY A 371 5.03 -4.94 9.57
CA GLY A 371 4.96 -5.79 8.39
C GLY A 371 5.46 -5.11 7.12
N MET A 372 5.65 -5.94 6.10
CA MET A 372 6.06 -5.51 4.77
C MET A 372 5.38 -6.36 3.70
N THR A 373 4.79 -5.75 2.68
CA THR A 373 4.39 -6.48 1.48
C THR A 373 5.64 -6.86 0.70
N TYR A 374 5.66 -8.06 0.11
CA TYR A 374 6.80 -8.54 -0.67
C TYR A 374 6.43 -9.14 -2.02
N MET A 375 7.17 -8.70 -3.04
CA MET A 375 7.35 -9.33 -4.34
C MET A 375 8.84 -9.25 -4.68
N ALA A 376 9.34 -10.18 -5.50
CA ALA A 376 10.78 -10.29 -5.74
C ALA A 376 11.35 -9.10 -6.50
N SER A 377 12.58 -8.69 -6.17
CA SER A 377 13.24 -7.53 -6.79
C SER A 377 13.61 -7.74 -8.26
N ASP A 378 13.73 -8.99 -8.71
CA ASP A 378 14.20 -9.35 -10.05
C ASP A 378 13.07 -9.59 -11.04
N VAL A 379 11.92 -10.11 -10.61
CA VAL A 379 10.78 -10.44 -11.50
C VAL A 379 9.42 -9.94 -11.00
N SER A 380 9.40 -9.20 -9.89
CA SER A 380 8.20 -8.60 -9.30
C SER A 380 7.04 -9.59 -9.13
N ARG A 381 5.84 -9.28 -9.65
CA ARG A 381 4.62 -10.12 -9.56
C ARG A 381 4.76 -11.52 -10.20
N LYS A 382 5.82 -11.79 -10.97
CA LYS A 382 6.07 -13.10 -11.59
C LYS A 382 6.87 -14.07 -10.70
N PHE A 383 7.20 -13.70 -9.47
CA PHE A 383 8.11 -14.45 -8.60
C PHE A 383 7.71 -15.90 -8.33
N LEU A 384 6.40 -16.25 -8.30
CA LEU A 384 5.98 -17.65 -8.16
C LEU A 384 6.15 -18.47 -9.46
N HIS A 385 6.17 -17.82 -10.62
CA HIS A 385 6.42 -18.45 -11.92
C HIS A 385 7.92 -18.48 -12.29
N LEU A 386 8.69 -17.54 -11.74
CA LEU A 386 10.13 -17.39 -11.96
C LEU A 386 10.84 -17.24 -10.61
N PRO A 387 10.85 -18.28 -9.77
CA PRO A 387 11.35 -18.18 -8.40
C PRO A 387 12.86 -17.94 -8.35
N ASN A 388 13.27 -17.06 -7.43
CA ASN A 388 14.66 -16.86 -7.05
C ASN A 388 14.81 -16.89 -5.54
N VAL A 389 15.02 -18.09 -5.00
CA VAL A 389 15.07 -18.34 -3.56
C VAL A 389 16.24 -17.61 -2.92
N SER A 390 17.37 -17.42 -3.62
CA SER A 390 18.50 -16.64 -3.09
C SER A 390 18.15 -15.17 -2.88
N ARG A 391 17.33 -14.59 -3.76
CA ARG A 391 16.82 -13.22 -3.62
C ARG A 391 15.86 -13.11 -2.46
N TRP A 392 14.93 -14.07 -2.36
CA TRP A 392 14.00 -14.12 -1.24
C TRP A 392 14.75 -14.22 0.09
N GLU A 393 15.74 -15.10 0.21
CA GLU A 393 16.54 -15.24 1.44
C GLU A 393 17.22 -13.92 1.80
N ARG A 394 17.88 -13.26 0.83
CA ARG A 394 18.56 -11.98 1.07
C ARG A 394 17.58 -10.90 1.53
N ASP A 395 16.48 -10.73 0.82
CA ASP A 395 15.50 -9.68 1.11
C ASP A 395 14.76 -9.96 2.43
N MET A 396 14.41 -11.22 2.72
CA MET A 396 13.78 -11.63 3.98
C MET A 396 14.71 -11.50 5.18
N ALA A 397 16.00 -11.82 5.02
CA ALA A 397 16.99 -11.59 6.06
C ALA A 397 17.13 -10.09 6.38
N GLU A 398 17.09 -9.24 5.34
CA GLU A 398 17.16 -7.79 5.50
C GLU A 398 15.89 -7.22 6.14
N MET A 399 14.70 -7.68 5.73
CA MET A 399 13.44 -7.35 6.39
C MET A 399 13.47 -7.74 7.87
N ARG A 400 13.95 -8.96 8.19
CA ARG A 400 14.10 -9.40 9.58
C ARG A 400 15.07 -8.51 10.36
N ARG A 401 16.18 -8.08 9.75
CA ARG A 401 17.13 -7.13 10.34
C ARG A 401 16.49 -5.76 10.60
N ALA A 402 15.54 -5.35 9.76
CA ALA A 402 14.74 -4.14 9.96
C ALA A 402 13.67 -4.26 11.05
N GLY A 403 13.54 -5.42 11.71
CA GLY A 403 12.51 -5.67 12.72
C GLY A 403 11.14 -6.01 12.11
N VAL A 404 11.06 -6.27 10.80
CA VAL A 404 9.85 -6.81 10.19
C VAL A 404 9.57 -8.19 10.77
N ASN A 405 8.33 -8.43 11.17
CA ASN A 405 7.88 -9.72 11.72
C ASN A 405 6.79 -10.41 10.89
N LEU A 406 6.23 -9.72 9.89
CA LEU A 406 5.22 -10.26 8.97
C LEU A 406 5.49 -9.81 7.53
N ILE A 407 5.40 -10.76 6.61
CA ILE A 407 5.34 -10.52 5.18
C ILE A 407 3.90 -10.71 4.71
N ARG A 408 3.38 -9.76 3.94
CA ARG A 408 2.21 -9.99 3.11
C ARG A 408 2.63 -10.25 1.67
N THR A 409 2.12 -11.31 1.07
CA THR A 409 2.40 -11.66 -0.32
C THR A 409 1.26 -12.50 -0.88
N GLY A 410 1.37 -12.97 -2.11
CA GLY A 410 0.35 -13.84 -2.68
C GLY A 410 0.44 -13.94 -4.20
N ILE A 411 -0.70 -14.26 -4.79
CA ILE A 411 -0.87 -14.36 -6.23
C ILE A 411 -1.46 -13.05 -6.75
N TRP A 412 -0.75 -12.41 -7.67
CA TRP A 412 -1.13 -11.09 -8.20
C TRP A 412 -1.43 -11.10 -9.70
N THR A 413 -1.14 -12.21 -10.39
CA THR A 413 -1.41 -12.40 -11.81
C THR A 413 -1.28 -13.87 -12.21
N GLY A 414 -1.91 -14.25 -13.32
CA GLY A 414 -1.66 -15.51 -14.01
C GLY A 414 -2.43 -16.69 -13.43
N TYR A 415 -3.64 -16.49 -12.90
CA TYR A 415 -4.42 -17.57 -12.26
C TYR A 415 -4.61 -18.76 -13.20
N ARG A 416 -4.91 -18.50 -14.49
CA ARG A 416 -5.03 -19.54 -15.52
C ARG A 416 -3.71 -20.22 -15.89
N ASN A 417 -2.58 -19.59 -15.65
CA ASN A 417 -1.28 -20.23 -15.82
C ASN A 417 -0.96 -21.15 -14.63
N MET A 418 -1.52 -20.86 -13.44
CA MET A 418 -1.36 -21.69 -12.25
C MET A 418 -2.33 -22.88 -12.24
N MET A 419 -3.58 -22.67 -12.64
CA MET A 419 -4.59 -23.71 -12.78
C MET A 419 -5.35 -23.51 -14.09
N PHE A 420 -4.83 -24.09 -15.16
CA PHE A 420 -5.45 -23.97 -16.48
C PHE A 420 -6.79 -24.72 -16.53
N ALA A 421 -6.78 -25.98 -16.10
CA ALA A 421 -7.96 -26.82 -15.93
C ALA A 421 -8.32 -26.91 -14.45
N ASP A 422 -9.62 -26.82 -14.14
CA ASP A 422 -10.16 -26.94 -12.78
C ASP A 422 -9.61 -28.19 -12.06
N GLY A 423 -9.08 -28.01 -10.85
CA GLY A 423 -8.51 -29.07 -10.02
C GLY A 423 -7.08 -29.49 -10.37
N HIS A 424 -6.45 -28.89 -11.40
CA HIS A 424 -5.11 -29.25 -11.85
C HIS A 424 -4.14 -28.07 -11.73
N VAL A 425 -3.72 -27.76 -10.50
CA VAL A 425 -2.70 -26.75 -10.22
C VAL A 425 -1.32 -27.28 -10.61
N VAL A 426 -0.52 -26.44 -11.25
CA VAL A 426 0.82 -26.82 -11.71
C VAL A 426 1.81 -26.95 -10.53
N GLU A 427 2.57 -28.04 -10.55
CA GLU A 427 3.45 -28.44 -9.42
C GLU A 427 4.63 -27.48 -9.21
N ASP A 428 5.10 -26.81 -10.27
CA ASP A 428 6.18 -25.83 -10.17
C ASP A 428 5.79 -24.61 -9.30
N VAL A 429 4.56 -24.12 -9.44
CA VAL A 429 4.03 -23.03 -8.62
C VAL A 429 3.80 -23.49 -7.18
N LEU A 430 3.25 -24.71 -6.97
CA LEU A 430 3.08 -25.26 -5.61
C LEU A 430 4.43 -25.34 -4.87
N ARG A 431 5.49 -25.80 -5.55
CA ARG A 431 6.85 -25.86 -5.00
C ARG A 431 7.48 -24.49 -4.80
N ALA A 432 7.12 -23.49 -5.60
CA ALA A 432 7.52 -22.10 -5.37
C ALA A 432 6.89 -21.54 -4.09
N ILE A 433 5.62 -21.84 -3.82
CA ILE A 433 4.94 -21.47 -2.57
C ILE A 433 5.61 -22.16 -1.37
N ASP A 434 5.88 -23.47 -1.46
CA ASP A 434 6.59 -24.21 -0.40
C ASP A 434 7.96 -23.56 -0.07
N ALA A 435 8.75 -23.29 -1.10
CA ALA A 435 10.07 -22.67 -0.97
C ALA A 435 9.98 -21.26 -0.37
N PHE A 436 8.98 -20.48 -0.75
CA PHE A 436 8.77 -19.14 -0.20
C PHE A 436 8.48 -19.22 1.30
N LEU A 437 7.57 -20.11 1.71
CA LEU A 437 7.22 -20.30 3.11
C LEU A 437 8.39 -20.85 3.94
N LEU A 438 9.19 -21.78 3.38
CA LEU A 438 10.44 -22.24 4.01
C LEU A 438 11.44 -21.10 4.22
N THR A 439 11.59 -20.23 3.23
CA THR A 439 12.51 -19.08 3.30
C THR A 439 12.04 -18.05 4.35
N ALA A 440 10.74 -17.75 4.40
CA ALA A 440 10.18 -16.89 5.45
C ALA A 440 10.33 -17.51 6.84
N LYS A 441 10.12 -18.83 6.94
CA LYS A 441 10.25 -19.60 8.18
C LYS A 441 11.67 -19.57 8.73
N ARG A 442 12.66 -19.77 7.86
CA ARG A 442 14.10 -19.67 8.18
C ARG A 442 14.46 -18.30 8.78
N ASN A 443 13.85 -17.22 8.28
CA ASN A 443 14.05 -15.86 8.76
C ASN A 443 13.14 -15.46 9.94
N GLY A 444 12.31 -16.38 10.44
CA GLY A 444 11.43 -16.13 11.58
C GLY A 444 10.32 -15.11 11.27
N LEU A 445 9.84 -15.06 10.04
CA LEU A 445 8.78 -14.16 9.57
C LEU A 445 7.43 -14.87 9.50
N GLU A 446 6.35 -14.15 9.83
CA GLU A 446 4.99 -14.55 9.47
C GLU A 446 4.73 -14.32 7.99
N VAL A 447 3.85 -15.13 7.40
CA VAL A 447 3.37 -14.93 6.04
C VAL A 447 1.85 -14.84 6.03
N THR A 448 1.33 -13.70 5.60
CA THR A 448 -0.04 -13.58 5.08
C THR A 448 -0.01 -13.86 3.59
N PHE A 449 -0.62 -14.96 3.15
CA PHE A 449 -0.65 -15.35 1.73
C PHE A 449 -2.02 -15.06 1.12
N THR A 450 -2.07 -14.13 0.17
CA THR A 450 -3.27 -13.67 -0.53
C THR A 450 -3.57 -14.54 -1.76
N PHE A 451 -4.75 -15.14 -1.82
CA PHE A 451 -5.14 -16.03 -2.93
C PHE A 451 -5.62 -15.30 -4.18
N PHE A 452 -6.39 -14.22 -4.01
CA PHE A 452 -7.02 -13.51 -5.11
C PHE A 452 -6.76 -12.00 -5.03
N SER A 453 -6.73 -11.33 -6.18
CA SER A 453 -6.67 -9.87 -6.30
C SER A 453 -8.11 -9.30 -6.30
N PHE A 454 -8.37 -8.17 -6.93
CA PHE A 454 -9.65 -7.43 -6.83
C PHE A 454 -10.93 -8.22 -7.10
N THR A 455 -10.86 -9.27 -7.93
CA THR A 455 -11.97 -10.17 -8.27
C THR A 455 -11.45 -11.60 -8.31
N PRO A 456 -12.12 -12.60 -7.72
CA PRO A 456 -11.65 -13.96 -7.76
C PRO A 456 -11.84 -14.53 -9.17
N GLU A 457 -10.94 -15.43 -9.57
CA GLU A 457 -11.00 -16.07 -10.88
C GLU A 457 -12.28 -16.94 -10.97
N ALA A 458 -13.00 -16.81 -12.09
CA ALA A 458 -14.24 -17.55 -12.31
C ALA A 458 -13.99 -18.95 -12.88
N TRP A 459 -12.78 -19.19 -13.41
CA TRP A 459 -12.45 -20.36 -14.21
C TRP A 459 -13.53 -20.62 -15.26
N GLU A 460 -14.18 -21.76 -15.20
CA GLU A 460 -15.16 -22.20 -16.20
C GLU A 460 -16.60 -21.76 -15.87
N GLY A 461 -16.77 -20.99 -14.79
CA GLY A 461 -18.02 -20.34 -14.41
C GLY A 461 -18.19 -18.98 -15.08
N VAL A 462 -19.36 -18.36 -14.85
CA VAL A 462 -19.71 -17.04 -15.42
C VAL A 462 -19.91 -15.95 -14.38
N ASN A 463 -19.99 -16.31 -13.09
CA ASN A 463 -20.07 -15.37 -11.97
C ASN A 463 -19.04 -15.76 -10.90
N PRO A 464 -18.10 -14.87 -10.55
CA PRO A 464 -16.98 -15.22 -9.68
C PRO A 464 -17.37 -15.46 -8.21
N TYR A 465 -18.55 -15.00 -7.77
CA TYR A 465 -19.00 -15.14 -6.37
C TYR A 465 -20.17 -16.11 -6.20
N LEU A 466 -21.06 -16.21 -7.19
CA LEU A 466 -22.34 -16.90 -7.06
C LEU A 466 -22.49 -18.14 -7.95
N ASP A 467 -21.68 -18.31 -8.99
CA ASP A 467 -21.71 -19.54 -9.80
C ASP A 467 -21.06 -20.69 -9.01
N PRO A 468 -21.80 -21.77 -8.68
CA PRO A 468 -21.21 -22.90 -7.94
C PRO A 468 -20.00 -23.51 -8.64
N ARG A 469 -19.93 -23.43 -9.98
CA ARG A 469 -18.75 -23.92 -10.72
C ARG A 469 -17.51 -23.08 -10.44
N ALA A 470 -17.65 -21.76 -10.35
CA ALA A 470 -16.55 -20.85 -10.04
C ALA A 470 -16.07 -21.05 -8.60
N VAL A 471 -17.00 -21.08 -7.64
CA VAL A 471 -16.67 -21.22 -6.23
C VAL A 471 -16.03 -22.58 -5.94
N GLU A 472 -16.51 -23.68 -6.54
CA GLU A 472 -15.87 -24.99 -6.39
C GLU A 472 -14.45 -25.03 -7.00
N ALA A 473 -14.21 -24.37 -8.14
CA ALA A 473 -12.88 -24.26 -8.71
C ALA A 473 -11.93 -23.46 -7.79
N GLN A 474 -12.39 -22.33 -7.23
CA GLN A 474 -11.65 -21.54 -6.24
C GLN A 474 -11.31 -22.38 -5.00
N LYS A 475 -12.25 -23.17 -4.50
CA LYS A 475 -12.03 -24.08 -3.35
C LYS A 475 -10.97 -25.14 -3.67
N ARG A 476 -11.00 -25.76 -4.85
CA ARG A 476 -9.98 -26.74 -5.26
C ARG A 476 -8.61 -26.09 -5.41
N PHE A 477 -8.56 -24.87 -5.96
CA PHE A 477 -7.34 -24.09 -6.05
C PHE A 477 -6.72 -23.84 -4.67
N ILE A 478 -7.51 -23.30 -3.73
CA ILE A 478 -7.09 -23.08 -2.34
C ILE A 478 -6.67 -24.41 -1.68
N ALA A 479 -7.49 -25.46 -1.81
CA ALA A 479 -7.23 -26.78 -1.22
C ALA A 479 -5.88 -27.37 -1.68
N SER A 480 -5.49 -27.18 -2.95
CA SER A 480 -4.21 -27.66 -3.47
C SER A 480 -3.00 -27.04 -2.77
N ILE A 481 -3.12 -25.81 -2.25
CA ILE A 481 -2.08 -25.09 -1.53
C ILE A 481 -2.15 -25.43 -0.04
N VAL A 482 -3.31 -25.19 0.60
CA VAL A 482 -3.42 -25.30 2.07
C VAL A 482 -3.26 -26.73 2.57
N SER A 483 -3.61 -27.74 1.77
CA SER A 483 -3.43 -29.14 2.14
C SER A 483 -1.96 -29.57 2.28
N ARG A 484 -1.02 -28.87 1.61
CA ARG A 484 0.43 -29.08 1.78
C ARG A 484 0.96 -28.49 3.08
N HIS A 485 0.25 -27.49 3.62
CA HIS A 485 0.67 -26.67 4.76
C HIS A 485 -0.17 -26.89 6.02
N GLN A 486 -0.81 -28.06 6.18
CA GLN A 486 -1.64 -28.38 7.35
C GLN A 486 -0.89 -28.21 8.68
N GLY A 487 0.37 -28.64 8.73
CA GLY A 487 1.21 -28.51 9.93
C GLY A 487 2.03 -27.21 9.98
N THR A 488 2.06 -26.44 8.90
CA THR A 488 2.93 -25.26 8.80
C THR A 488 2.47 -24.19 9.77
N THR A 489 3.39 -23.75 10.63
CA THR A 489 3.17 -22.59 11.49
C THR A 489 3.84 -21.35 10.89
N ARG A 490 3.40 -20.16 11.31
CA ARG A 490 3.75 -18.87 10.73
C ARG A 490 3.15 -18.53 9.36
N VAL A 491 2.06 -19.19 9.00
CA VAL A 491 1.29 -18.87 7.80
C VAL A 491 -0.17 -18.69 8.16
N HIS A 492 -0.79 -17.71 7.53
CA HIS A 492 -2.23 -17.52 7.51
C HIS A 492 -2.68 -16.95 6.17
N TRP A 493 -3.98 -17.02 5.93
CA TRP A 493 -4.52 -16.96 4.58
C TRP A 493 -5.38 -15.71 4.39
N ASP A 494 -5.06 -14.92 3.37
CA ASP A 494 -5.88 -13.80 2.93
C ASP A 494 -6.67 -14.25 1.69
N LEU A 495 -8.00 -14.21 1.78
CA LEU A 495 -8.85 -14.71 0.70
C LEU A 495 -8.72 -13.84 -0.54
N ILE A 496 -8.67 -12.51 -0.37
CA ILE A 496 -8.78 -11.57 -1.48
C ILE A 496 -8.29 -10.17 -1.12
N ASN A 497 -7.61 -9.54 -2.06
CA ASN A 497 -7.20 -8.14 -1.99
C ASN A 497 -8.25 -7.19 -2.58
N GLU A 498 -8.77 -6.27 -1.76
CA GLU A 498 -9.67 -5.17 -2.12
C GLU A 498 -10.87 -5.63 -2.98
N PRO A 499 -11.75 -6.47 -2.41
CA PRO A 499 -12.79 -7.18 -3.16
C PRO A 499 -13.77 -6.21 -3.84
N SER A 500 -13.93 -6.39 -5.15
CA SER A 500 -14.95 -5.74 -5.97
C SER A 500 -16.04 -6.73 -6.34
N LEU A 501 -17.27 -6.49 -5.87
CA LEU A 501 -18.32 -7.50 -5.93
C LEU A 501 -19.03 -7.55 -7.28
N PHE A 502 -19.24 -8.80 -7.70
CA PHE A 502 -19.98 -9.31 -8.86
C PHE A 502 -19.39 -9.03 -10.23
N ASP A 503 -19.34 -7.79 -10.72
CA ASP A 503 -18.87 -7.50 -12.08
C ASP A 503 -17.34 -7.33 -12.16
N PRO A 504 -16.60 -8.31 -12.72
CA PRO A 504 -15.15 -8.24 -12.76
C PRO A 504 -14.60 -7.17 -13.71
N ALA A 505 -15.42 -6.58 -14.59
CA ALA A 505 -15.01 -5.51 -15.48
C ALA A 505 -15.08 -4.11 -14.84
N ARG A 506 -15.76 -3.96 -13.69
CA ARG A 506 -16.01 -2.67 -13.02
C ARG A 506 -15.44 -2.64 -11.59
N VAL A 507 -14.13 -2.90 -11.49
CA VAL A 507 -13.37 -2.93 -10.23
C VAL A 507 -13.37 -1.55 -9.55
N PHE A 508 -13.46 -1.55 -8.21
CA PHE A 508 -13.48 -0.36 -7.32
C PHE A 508 -14.69 0.58 -7.42
N GLU A 509 -15.72 0.23 -8.19
CA GLU A 509 -16.89 1.09 -8.39
C GLU A 509 -18.04 0.89 -7.37
N GLY A 510 -17.79 0.15 -6.29
CA GLY A 510 -18.81 -0.30 -5.34
C GLY A 510 -19.56 -1.55 -5.85
N PRO A 511 -20.76 -1.87 -5.34
CA PRO A 511 -21.51 -3.02 -5.81
C PRO A 511 -21.99 -2.77 -7.25
N ARG A 512 -21.68 -3.70 -8.15
CA ARG A 512 -21.99 -3.59 -9.59
C ARG A 512 -22.67 -4.86 -10.08
N ALA A 513 -23.93 -4.74 -10.48
CA ALA A 513 -24.72 -5.89 -10.92
C ALA A 513 -24.16 -6.50 -12.20
N LEU A 514 -23.88 -7.81 -12.16
CA LEU A 514 -23.65 -8.61 -13.35
C LEU A 514 -25.00 -8.97 -14.02
N ALA A 515 -26.07 -8.97 -13.22
CA ALA A 515 -27.46 -9.26 -13.56
C ALA A 515 -27.64 -10.61 -14.29
N ASP A 516 -26.78 -11.58 -13.99
CA ASP A 516 -26.83 -12.92 -14.54
C ASP A 516 -27.88 -13.79 -13.84
N ARG A 517 -28.03 -15.05 -14.26
CA ARG A 517 -29.04 -15.94 -13.69
C ARG A 517 -28.79 -16.27 -12.21
N TYR A 518 -27.53 -16.31 -11.77
CA TYR A 518 -27.17 -16.68 -10.40
C TYR A 518 -27.42 -15.51 -9.46
N GLU A 519 -27.03 -14.31 -9.86
CA GLU A 519 -27.29 -13.09 -9.10
C GLU A 519 -28.79 -12.82 -8.97
N ARG A 520 -29.56 -12.92 -10.06
CA ARG A 520 -31.03 -12.74 -10.00
C ARG A 520 -31.70 -13.72 -9.05
N ALA A 521 -31.32 -14.99 -9.11
CA ALA A 521 -31.89 -16.02 -8.24
C ALA A 521 -31.51 -15.77 -6.77
N ALA A 522 -30.25 -15.45 -6.49
CA ALA A 522 -29.77 -15.16 -5.14
C ALA A 522 -30.42 -13.89 -4.57
N PHE A 523 -30.55 -12.83 -5.37
CA PHE A 523 -31.17 -11.57 -4.95
C PHE A 523 -32.65 -11.76 -4.63
N SER A 524 -33.39 -12.46 -5.48
CA SER A 524 -34.80 -12.80 -5.22
C SER A 524 -34.98 -13.55 -3.91
N GLN A 525 -34.18 -14.60 -3.67
CA GLN A 525 -34.26 -15.40 -2.44
C GLN A 525 -33.87 -14.57 -1.21
N TRP A 526 -32.85 -13.73 -1.34
CA TRP A 526 -32.41 -12.86 -0.26
C TRP A 526 -33.50 -11.84 0.13
N LEU A 527 -34.19 -11.24 -0.85
CA LEU A 527 -35.30 -10.32 -0.59
C LEU A 527 -36.46 -11.00 0.13
N GLU A 528 -36.83 -12.21 -0.29
CA GLU A 528 -37.88 -12.99 0.36
C GLU A 528 -37.55 -13.23 1.84
N VAL A 529 -36.32 -13.60 2.16
CA VAL A 529 -35.86 -13.80 3.54
C VAL A 529 -35.83 -12.47 4.32
N ARG A 530 -35.21 -11.42 3.75
CA ARG A 530 -35.03 -10.11 4.41
C ARG A 530 -36.34 -9.44 4.80
N HIS A 531 -37.37 -9.62 3.98
CA HIS A 531 -38.70 -9.05 4.16
C HIS A 531 -39.72 -10.07 4.65
N SER A 532 -39.27 -11.21 5.20
CA SER A 532 -40.12 -12.24 5.84
C SER A 532 -41.24 -12.79 4.95
N GLY A 533 -41.00 -12.85 3.63
CA GLY A 533 -41.99 -13.26 2.63
C GLY A 533 -43.10 -12.23 2.36
N ASP A 534 -43.04 -11.03 2.96
CA ASP A 534 -44.04 -9.99 2.81
C ASP A 534 -43.72 -9.09 1.61
N LEU A 535 -44.23 -9.49 0.45
CA LEU A 535 -44.08 -8.72 -0.79
C LEU A 535 -44.76 -7.36 -0.71
N THR A 536 -45.85 -7.23 0.03
CA THR A 536 -46.58 -5.95 0.17
C THR A 536 -45.74 -4.93 0.93
N ARG A 537 -45.04 -5.35 1.98
CA ARG A 537 -44.08 -4.50 2.69
C ARG A 537 -42.91 -4.09 1.80
N LEU A 538 -42.40 -5.00 0.96
CA LEU A 538 -41.35 -4.67 0.00
C LEU A 538 -41.82 -3.66 -1.05
N GLN A 539 -43.02 -3.86 -1.61
CA GLN A 539 -43.67 -2.93 -2.53
C GLN A 539 -43.81 -1.53 -1.92
N GLU A 540 -44.25 -1.43 -0.66
CA GLU A 540 -44.33 -0.16 0.08
C GLU A 540 -42.95 0.49 0.22
N ARG A 541 -41.95 -0.25 0.72
CA ARG A 541 -40.57 0.25 0.92
C ARG A 541 -39.91 0.70 -0.39
N TRP A 542 -40.13 -0.04 -1.47
CA TRP A 542 -39.58 0.29 -2.78
C TRP A 542 -40.42 1.30 -3.56
N ASN A 543 -41.56 1.73 -3.01
CA ASN A 543 -42.52 2.58 -3.68
C ASN A 543 -42.91 2.02 -5.07
N MET A 544 -43.27 0.74 -5.11
CA MET A 544 -43.67 0.01 -6.31
C MET A 544 -45.10 -0.52 -6.19
N THR A 545 -45.84 -0.49 -7.29
CA THR A 545 -47.17 -1.11 -7.36
C THR A 545 -47.08 -2.63 -7.51
N PRO A 546 -48.16 -3.38 -7.21
CA PRO A 546 -48.20 -4.82 -7.49
C PRO A 546 -47.98 -5.19 -8.96
N GLY A 547 -48.20 -4.28 -9.90
CA GLY A 547 -47.89 -4.50 -11.32
C GLY A 547 -46.41 -4.32 -11.65
N GLU A 548 -45.69 -3.50 -10.89
CA GLU A 548 -44.24 -3.26 -11.07
C GLU A 548 -43.40 -4.32 -10.36
N LEU A 549 -43.85 -4.79 -9.19
CA LEU A 549 -43.21 -5.87 -8.44
C LEU A 549 -44.24 -6.97 -8.10
N PRO A 550 -44.62 -7.82 -9.07
CA PRO A 550 -45.66 -8.83 -8.86
C PRO A 550 -45.21 -10.04 -8.03
N SER A 551 -43.91 -10.29 -7.91
CA SER A 551 -43.31 -11.33 -7.08
C SER A 551 -41.86 -10.97 -6.73
N PHE A 552 -41.22 -11.71 -5.82
CA PHE A 552 -39.80 -11.53 -5.51
C PHE A 552 -38.90 -11.85 -6.72
N GLU A 553 -39.27 -12.85 -7.54
CA GLU A 553 -38.51 -13.24 -8.75
C GLU A 553 -38.55 -12.17 -9.84
N ALA A 554 -39.52 -11.26 -9.79
CA ALA A 554 -39.60 -10.12 -10.69
C ALA A 554 -38.62 -8.99 -10.28
N ALA A 555 -38.06 -9.04 -9.07
CA ALA A 555 -37.06 -8.06 -8.62
C ALA A 555 -35.77 -8.23 -9.43
N MET A 556 -35.33 -7.13 -10.04
CA MET A 556 -34.07 -7.07 -10.78
C MET A 556 -32.99 -6.43 -9.91
N PRO A 557 -31.77 -6.99 -9.86
CA PRO A 557 -30.62 -6.29 -9.28
C PRO A 557 -30.49 -4.89 -9.89
N PRO A 558 -30.49 -3.81 -9.10
CA PRO A 558 -30.38 -2.45 -9.61
C PRO A 558 -28.96 -2.16 -10.13
N ASP A 559 -28.85 -1.31 -11.15
CA ASP A 559 -27.58 -0.78 -11.65
C ASP A 559 -27.57 0.75 -11.54
N PRO A 560 -26.56 1.38 -10.91
CA PRO A 560 -26.45 2.84 -10.82
C PRO A 560 -26.36 3.56 -12.16
N GLY A 561 -26.04 2.85 -13.24
CA GLY A 561 -26.08 3.36 -14.61
C GLY A 561 -27.50 3.51 -15.19
N ASP A 562 -28.56 3.05 -14.50
CA ASP A 562 -29.93 3.24 -14.94
C ASP A 562 -30.29 4.74 -14.96
N THR A 563 -30.94 5.18 -16.03
CA THR A 563 -31.46 6.54 -16.21
C THR A 563 -32.38 7.03 -15.08
N HIS A 564 -33.02 6.12 -14.32
CA HIS A 564 -33.84 6.44 -13.15
C HIS A 564 -33.03 6.68 -11.86
N PHE A 565 -31.77 6.23 -11.83
CA PHE A 565 -30.92 6.28 -10.63
C PHE A 565 -30.41 7.68 -10.32
N ASP A 566 -30.29 8.59 -11.28
CA ASP A 566 -29.96 10.01 -11.03
C ASP A 566 -30.84 11.00 -11.81
N SER A 567 -32.03 10.55 -12.20
CA SER A 567 -32.90 11.34 -13.07
C SER A 567 -33.41 12.62 -12.42
N VAL A 568 -33.35 13.70 -13.19
CA VAL A 568 -34.18 14.91 -13.00
C VAL A 568 -35.38 14.95 -13.96
N LEU A 569 -35.43 14.03 -14.93
CA LEU A 569 -36.46 13.97 -15.98
C LEU A 569 -37.52 12.90 -15.71
N LEU A 570 -37.16 11.84 -15.00
CA LEU A 570 -38.02 10.71 -14.68
C LEU A 570 -38.18 10.57 -13.16
N PRO A 571 -39.24 9.90 -12.67
CA PRO A 571 -39.35 9.53 -11.28
C PRO A 571 -38.14 8.69 -10.85
N LYS A 572 -37.57 9.05 -9.69
CA LYS A 572 -36.42 8.38 -9.08
C LYS A 572 -36.83 7.02 -8.51
N LYS A 573 -36.05 5.97 -8.78
CA LYS A 573 -36.27 4.60 -8.27
C LYS A 573 -35.06 4.08 -7.48
N TRP A 574 -34.80 4.71 -6.34
CA TRP A 574 -33.55 4.55 -5.58
C TRP A 574 -33.67 3.56 -4.42
N ALA A 575 -34.90 3.30 -3.97
CA ALA A 575 -35.19 2.49 -2.79
C ALA A 575 -34.63 1.04 -2.84
N PRO A 576 -34.56 0.34 -3.99
CA PRO A 576 -33.92 -0.98 -4.06
C PRO A 576 -32.42 -0.99 -3.74
N TRP A 577 -31.75 0.17 -3.78
CA TRP A 577 -30.29 0.24 -3.62
C TRP A 577 -29.80 -0.20 -2.25
N LEU A 578 -30.52 0.17 -1.18
CA LEU A 578 -30.17 -0.24 0.19
C LEU A 578 -30.15 -1.77 0.30
N ASP A 579 -31.21 -2.41 -0.18
CA ASP A 579 -31.33 -3.86 -0.19
C ASP A 579 -30.25 -4.53 -1.05
N TYR A 580 -29.91 -3.93 -2.19
CA TYR A 580 -28.85 -4.46 -3.05
C TYR A 580 -27.44 -4.34 -2.44
N ALA A 581 -27.14 -3.22 -1.77
CA ALA A 581 -25.89 -3.06 -1.05
C ALA A 581 -25.76 -4.05 0.11
N LEU A 582 -26.81 -4.21 0.92
CA LEU A 582 -26.87 -5.22 1.99
C LEU A 582 -26.75 -6.65 1.45
N PHE A 583 -27.46 -6.97 0.36
CA PHE A 583 -27.33 -8.24 -0.35
C PHE A 583 -25.87 -8.51 -0.75
N SER A 584 -25.16 -7.51 -1.27
CA SER A 584 -23.76 -7.66 -1.67
C SER A 584 -22.85 -8.02 -0.49
N MET A 585 -23.06 -7.41 0.68
CA MET A 585 -22.35 -7.73 1.93
C MET A 585 -22.59 -9.19 2.34
N ASP A 586 -23.84 -9.63 2.32
CA ASP A 586 -24.20 -11.00 2.70
C ASP A 586 -23.66 -12.04 1.71
N MET A 587 -23.67 -11.74 0.42
CA MET A 587 -23.08 -12.64 -0.59
C MET A 587 -21.56 -12.72 -0.47
N HIS A 588 -20.90 -11.60 -0.16
CA HIS A 588 -19.47 -11.63 0.16
C HIS A 588 -19.18 -12.49 1.40
N ASN A 589 -19.96 -12.32 2.47
CA ASN A 589 -19.83 -13.13 3.69
C ASN A 589 -20.01 -14.62 3.41
N ARG A 590 -21.01 -14.98 2.61
CA ARG A 590 -21.24 -16.37 2.20
C ARG A 590 -20.04 -16.93 1.44
N TRP A 591 -19.56 -16.20 0.43
CA TRP A 591 -18.40 -16.59 -0.36
C TRP A 591 -17.15 -16.77 0.53
N ALA A 592 -16.87 -15.78 1.39
CA ALA A 592 -15.74 -15.82 2.31
C ALA A 592 -15.84 -17.01 3.29
N GLN A 593 -17.03 -17.29 3.81
CA GLN A 593 -17.28 -18.43 4.68
C GLN A 593 -17.05 -19.77 3.97
N GLU A 594 -17.47 -19.93 2.71
CA GLU A 594 -17.26 -21.16 1.93
C GLU A 594 -15.75 -21.44 1.71
N LEU A 595 -14.97 -20.41 1.39
CA LEU A 595 -13.52 -20.53 1.22
C LEU A 595 -12.80 -20.74 2.56
N ALA A 596 -13.15 -19.98 3.60
CA ALA A 596 -12.60 -20.16 4.94
C ALA A 596 -12.89 -21.56 5.49
N SER A 597 -14.08 -22.12 5.23
CA SER A 597 -14.42 -23.49 5.61
C SER A 597 -13.55 -24.53 4.89
N THR A 598 -13.20 -24.27 3.63
CA THR A 598 -12.27 -25.13 2.87
C THR A 598 -10.88 -25.12 3.49
N ILE A 599 -10.37 -23.95 3.88
CA ILE A 599 -9.09 -23.82 4.59
C ILE A 599 -9.13 -24.55 5.94
N ARG A 600 -10.18 -24.31 6.73
CA ARG A 600 -10.35 -24.90 8.06
C ARG A 600 -10.57 -26.42 8.03
N SER A 601 -11.02 -26.97 6.90
CA SER A 601 -11.08 -28.43 6.70
C SER A 601 -9.69 -29.08 6.68
N SER A 602 -8.66 -28.33 6.30
CA SER A 602 -7.25 -28.75 6.34
C SER A 602 -6.62 -28.51 7.71
N ASN A 603 -6.79 -27.33 8.29
CA ASN A 603 -6.40 -27.04 9.68
C ASN A 603 -7.31 -25.97 10.30
N PRO A 604 -8.13 -26.30 11.31
CA PRO A 604 -9.09 -25.35 11.89
C PRO A 604 -8.46 -24.21 12.69
N ARG A 605 -7.15 -24.27 12.98
CA ARG A 605 -6.42 -23.25 13.76
C ARG A 605 -5.68 -22.22 12.89
N GLN A 606 -5.61 -22.42 11.57
CA GLN A 606 -4.97 -21.42 10.69
C GLN A 606 -5.91 -20.23 10.50
N LEU A 607 -5.35 -19.03 10.64
CA LEU A 607 -6.12 -17.79 10.54
C LEU A 607 -6.49 -17.48 9.09
N VAL A 608 -7.65 -16.88 8.89
CA VAL A 608 -8.20 -16.42 7.61
C VAL A 608 -8.61 -14.96 7.71
N THR A 609 -8.33 -14.16 6.68
CA THR A 609 -8.72 -12.75 6.58
C THR A 609 -9.18 -12.37 5.16
N VAL A 610 -9.62 -11.13 5.00
CA VAL A 610 -9.83 -10.42 3.74
C VAL A 610 -9.02 -9.12 3.78
N GLY A 611 -8.37 -8.75 2.67
CA GLY A 611 -7.66 -7.49 2.49
C GLY A 611 -8.62 -6.37 2.07
N GLN A 612 -8.92 -5.45 2.97
CA GLN A 612 -9.93 -4.41 2.80
C GLN A 612 -9.32 -3.08 2.34
N ASP A 613 -9.92 -2.45 1.33
CA ASP A 613 -9.56 -1.09 0.90
C ASP A 613 -10.09 0.04 1.81
N GLU A 614 -9.64 1.29 1.58
CA GLU A 614 -10.08 2.53 2.26
C GLU A 614 -11.57 2.92 2.07
N ALA A 615 -12.42 2.05 1.55
CA ALA A 615 -13.66 2.48 0.91
C ALA A 615 -14.93 2.17 1.67
N LEU A 616 -14.88 2.33 2.98
CA LEU A 616 -16.10 2.55 3.73
C LEU A 616 -16.94 3.70 3.10
N GLY A 617 -16.33 4.68 2.41
CA GLY A 617 -17.04 5.67 1.59
C GLY A 617 -17.48 5.25 0.18
N GLY A 618 -17.15 4.02 -0.27
CA GLY A 618 -17.41 3.49 -1.61
C GLY A 618 -18.46 2.38 -1.67
N GLN A 619 -19.14 2.07 -0.56
CA GLN A 619 -20.08 0.93 -0.42
C GLN A 619 -19.47 -0.43 -0.76
N ARG A 620 -18.14 -0.57 -0.65
CA ARG A 620 -17.43 -1.86 -0.81
C ARG A 620 -17.60 -2.70 0.47
N PRO A 621 -17.29 -4.02 0.46
CA PRO A 621 -17.41 -4.87 1.64
C PRO A 621 -16.91 -4.19 2.91
N SER A 622 -17.67 -4.23 3.99
CA SER A 622 -17.29 -3.58 5.25
C SER A 622 -16.83 -4.61 6.29
N PRO A 623 -15.73 -4.33 7.02
CA PRO A 623 -15.28 -5.16 8.14
C PRO A 623 -16.36 -5.47 9.17
N PHE A 624 -17.27 -4.54 9.47
CA PHE A 624 -18.35 -4.80 10.44
C PHE A 624 -19.30 -5.91 9.98
N PHE A 625 -19.43 -6.14 8.67
CA PHE A 625 -20.27 -7.21 8.13
C PHE A 625 -19.52 -8.54 8.04
N TYR A 626 -18.31 -8.56 7.45
CA TYR A 626 -17.59 -9.81 7.22
C TYR A 626 -16.76 -10.28 8.42
N ALA A 627 -16.61 -9.47 9.48
CA ALA A 627 -15.86 -9.86 10.67
C ALA A 627 -16.32 -11.19 11.27
N SER A 628 -17.60 -11.57 11.13
CA SER A 628 -18.13 -12.83 11.63
C SER A 628 -17.51 -14.07 10.97
N VAL A 629 -16.99 -13.96 9.74
CA VAL A 629 -16.50 -15.10 8.94
C VAL A 629 -14.97 -15.17 8.81
N VAL A 630 -14.24 -14.12 9.24
CA VAL A 630 -12.76 -14.04 9.28
C VAL A 630 -12.23 -14.08 10.71
N ASP A 631 -10.93 -14.29 10.91
CA ASP A 631 -10.30 -14.36 12.24
C ASP A 631 -9.80 -13.00 12.76
N TYR A 632 -9.53 -12.06 11.86
CA TYR A 632 -9.19 -10.66 12.14
C TYR A 632 -9.63 -9.78 10.97
N THR A 633 -9.74 -8.47 11.17
CA THR A 633 -10.11 -7.52 10.12
C THR A 633 -8.90 -6.73 9.64
N THR A 634 -9.04 -6.06 8.50
CA THR A 634 -7.95 -5.28 7.92
C THR A 634 -8.43 -3.94 7.39
N VAL A 635 -7.46 -3.09 7.07
CA VAL A 635 -7.65 -1.89 6.23
C VAL A 635 -6.37 -1.61 5.44
N HIS A 636 -6.52 -1.13 4.22
CA HIS A 636 -5.45 -0.61 3.39
C HIS A 636 -5.57 0.90 3.41
N SER A 637 -4.50 1.66 3.72
CA SER A 637 -4.53 3.13 3.80
C SER A 637 -3.58 3.77 2.78
N TRP A 638 -4.14 4.42 1.78
CA TRP A 638 -3.58 4.91 0.53
C TRP A 638 -3.80 6.41 0.26
N TRP A 639 -5.04 6.86 0.13
CA TRP A 639 -5.48 8.15 -0.43
C TRP A 639 -6.01 9.11 0.63
N LEU A 640 -6.73 8.61 1.63
CA LEU A 640 -7.50 9.42 2.59
C LEU A 640 -6.62 9.93 3.76
N MET A 641 -5.61 10.75 3.43
CA MET A 641 -4.59 11.21 4.41
C MET A 641 -5.16 11.93 5.64
N ASP A 642 -6.32 12.57 5.51
CA ASP A 642 -6.97 13.31 6.60
C ASP A 642 -7.92 12.41 7.44
N GLN A 643 -8.17 11.17 6.98
CA GLN A 643 -9.09 10.22 7.59
C GLN A 643 -8.37 8.99 8.18
N LEU A 644 -7.05 9.01 8.38
CA LEU A 644 -6.29 7.84 8.87
C LEU A 644 -6.80 7.31 10.23
N VAL A 645 -7.20 8.20 11.15
CA VAL A 645 -7.83 7.80 12.43
C VAL A 645 -9.21 7.19 12.18
N TRP A 646 -9.98 7.76 11.26
CA TRP A 646 -11.31 7.29 10.90
C TRP A 646 -11.27 5.89 10.27
N ASP A 647 -10.33 5.64 9.35
CA ASP A 647 -10.11 4.33 8.73
C ASP A 647 -9.79 3.27 9.79
N GLY A 648 -8.91 3.59 10.74
CA GLY A 648 -8.49 2.67 11.78
C GLY A 648 -9.63 2.29 12.75
N ILE A 649 -10.57 3.19 13.06
CA ILE A 649 -11.65 2.89 14.02
C ILE A 649 -12.88 2.25 13.39
N PHE A 650 -13.21 2.54 12.12
CA PHE A 650 -14.37 1.96 11.45
C PHE A 650 -14.07 0.64 10.73
N THR A 651 -12.83 0.18 10.79
CA THR A 651 -12.44 -1.18 10.37
C THR A 651 -12.13 -2.11 11.54
N LYS A 652 -12.08 -1.57 12.77
CA LYS A 652 -11.85 -2.31 14.01
C LYS A 652 -13.17 -2.70 14.66
N THR A 653 -13.40 -4.00 14.81
CA THR A 653 -14.55 -4.53 15.56
C THR A 653 -14.22 -4.71 17.03
N LEU A 654 -15.24 -4.95 17.85
CA LEU A 654 -15.07 -5.07 19.31
C LEU A 654 -14.13 -6.22 19.70
N ASP A 655 -14.25 -7.36 19.01
CA ASP A 655 -13.71 -8.64 19.48
C ASP A 655 -12.54 -9.17 18.65
N LYS A 656 -12.07 -8.42 17.64
CA LYS A 656 -11.03 -8.89 16.72
C LYS A 656 -9.90 -7.88 16.52
N PRO A 657 -8.67 -8.38 16.32
CA PRO A 657 -7.57 -7.52 15.90
C PRO A 657 -7.91 -6.88 14.56
N ASN A 658 -7.49 -5.63 14.38
CA ASN A 658 -7.53 -4.95 13.09
C ASN A 658 -6.08 -4.67 12.66
N LEU A 659 -5.71 -5.11 11.47
CA LEU A 659 -4.39 -4.87 10.91
C LEU A 659 -4.48 -3.83 9.79
N THR A 660 -3.70 -2.76 9.86
CA THR A 660 -3.44 -1.92 8.67
C THR A 660 -2.55 -2.73 7.73
N GLN A 661 -3.19 -3.60 6.95
CA GLN A 661 -2.59 -4.70 6.20
C GLN A 661 -1.89 -4.22 4.92
N GLU A 662 -2.24 -3.02 4.46
CA GLU A 662 -1.44 -2.29 3.49
C GLU A 662 -1.40 -0.82 3.87
N THR A 663 -0.23 -0.20 3.83
CA THR A 663 -0.11 1.24 3.93
C THR A 663 1.09 1.72 3.14
N GLY A 664 0.97 2.88 2.50
CA GLY A 664 2.02 3.42 1.66
C GLY A 664 1.69 4.82 1.20
N ILE A 665 2.46 5.35 0.26
CA ILE A 665 2.24 6.69 -0.27
C ILE A 665 2.12 6.60 -1.78
N MET A 666 0.91 6.86 -2.28
CA MET A 666 0.66 6.91 -3.72
C MET A 666 1.52 7.98 -4.39
N HIS A 667 2.02 7.63 -5.58
CA HIS A 667 2.78 8.55 -6.41
C HIS A 667 1.87 9.62 -6.97
N ILE A 668 2.28 10.87 -6.80
CA ILE A 668 1.56 12.02 -7.34
C ILE A 668 2.52 12.96 -8.06
N GLN A 669 2.02 13.61 -9.09
CA GLN A 669 2.80 14.48 -9.96
C GLN A 669 2.31 15.91 -9.86
N ARG A 670 3.22 16.85 -10.09
CA ARG A 670 2.88 18.24 -10.39
C ARG A 670 2.24 18.31 -11.79
N PRO A 671 1.57 19.43 -12.15
CA PRO A 671 0.98 19.60 -13.49
C PRO A 671 1.98 19.48 -14.66
N ASP A 672 3.29 19.58 -14.41
CA ASP A 672 4.36 19.41 -15.40
C ASP A 672 4.89 17.96 -15.51
N GLY A 673 4.32 17.02 -14.74
CA GLY A 673 4.67 15.59 -14.75
C GLY A 673 5.86 15.20 -13.88
N ILE A 674 6.47 16.14 -13.15
CA ILE A 674 7.55 15.87 -12.19
C ILE A 674 6.93 15.36 -10.87
N ALA A 675 7.60 14.44 -10.19
CA ALA A 675 7.17 13.98 -8.87
C ALA A 675 6.90 15.18 -7.93
N LYS A 676 5.75 15.16 -7.25
CA LYS A 676 5.34 16.27 -6.38
C LYS A 676 5.98 16.19 -4.99
N ARG A 677 6.33 15.00 -4.51
CA ARG A 677 6.92 14.76 -3.18
C ARG A 677 8.37 14.30 -3.32
N SER A 678 9.22 14.79 -2.43
CA SER A 678 10.55 14.27 -2.15
C SER A 678 10.47 12.99 -1.32
N GLU A 679 11.53 12.18 -1.32
CA GLU A 679 11.58 10.95 -0.50
C GLU A 679 11.51 11.25 1.02
N GLU A 680 11.98 12.42 1.46
CA GLU A 680 11.88 12.84 2.88
C GLU A 680 10.42 13.14 3.27
N GLU A 681 9.65 13.77 2.38
CA GLU A 681 8.20 13.96 2.61
C GLU A 681 7.47 12.60 2.64
N LEU A 682 7.86 11.65 1.79
CA LEU A 682 7.30 10.28 1.82
C LEU A 682 7.62 9.57 3.15
N HIS A 683 8.85 9.70 3.65
CA HIS A 683 9.29 9.19 4.95
C HIS A 683 8.43 9.75 6.10
N ARG A 684 8.25 11.07 6.17
CA ARG A 684 7.42 11.73 7.20
C ARG A 684 5.95 11.29 7.14
N ILE A 685 5.38 11.16 5.94
CA ILE A 685 4.02 10.66 5.77
C ILE A 685 3.91 9.20 6.26
N LEU A 686 4.86 8.34 5.90
CA LEU A 686 4.85 6.94 6.32
C LEU A 686 4.96 6.81 7.85
N GLU A 687 5.83 7.59 8.49
CA GLU A 687 6.00 7.60 9.95
C GLU A 687 4.68 7.90 10.66
N ARG A 688 3.93 8.89 10.18
CA ARG A 688 2.62 9.24 10.74
C ARG A 688 1.58 8.16 10.50
N LYS A 689 1.57 7.53 9.31
CA LYS A 689 0.66 6.42 9.02
C LYS A 689 0.88 5.23 9.96
N TYR A 690 2.14 4.88 10.23
CA TYR A 690 2.46 3.84 11.22
C TYR A 690 1.98 4.23 12.61
N ALA A 691 2.21 5.47 13.03
CA ALA A 691 1.75 5.96 14.34
C ALA A 691 0.23 5.85 14.49
N TYR A 692 -0.54 6.27 13.48
CA TYR A 692 -1.99 6.18 13.48
C TYR A 692 -2.51 4.73 13.49
N ALA A 693 -1.86 3.82 12.77
CA ALA A 693 -2.24 2.41 12.75
C ALA A 693 -2.20 1.77 14.15
N PHE A 694 -1.23 2.15 14.98
CA PHE A 694 -1.20 1.72 16.39
C PHE A 694 -2.13 2.55 17.28
N SER A 695 -2.27 3.85 16.99
CA SER A 695 -3.05 4.76 17.84
C SER A 695 -4.54 4.44 17.87
N THR A 696 -5.12 3.88 16.81
CA THR A 696 -6.55 3.48 16.78
C THR A 696 -6.83 2.13 17.47
N GLY A 697 -5.86 1.59 18.23
CA GLY A 697 -5.97 0.26 18.82
C GLY A 697 -5.82 -0.86 17.79
N GLY A 698 -5.19 -0.57 16.65
CA GLY A 698 -4.83 -1.55 15.62
C GLY A 698 -3.66 -2.44 16.06
N ALA A 699 -3.60 -3.64 15.48
CA ALA A 699 -2.61 -4.67 15.76
C ALA A 699 -1.24 -4.41 15.11
N GLY A 700 -1.17 -3.43 14.20
CA GLY A 700 0.07 -3.00 13.56
C GLY A 700 -0.13 -2.47 12.14
N ALA A 701 0.99 -2.27 11.45
CA ALA A 701 1.05 -1.70 10.10
C ALA A 701 1.93 -2.55 9.18
N VAL A 702 1.53 -2.65 7.91
CA VAL A 702 2.24 -3.39 6.86
C VAL A 702 2.50 -2.46 5.69
N GLN A 703 3.76 -2.10 5.44
CA GLN A 703 4.10 -1.20 4.33
C GLN A 703 3.97 -1.91 2.97
N TRP A 704 3.26 -1.29 2.04
CA TRP A 704 3.34 -1.61 0.62
C TRP A 704 4.37 -0.71 -0.05
N ILE A 705 5.49 -1.21 -0.57
CA ILE A 705 5.97 -2.60 -0.66
C ILE A 705 7.50 -2.58 -0.50
N TRP A 706 8.15 -3.72 -0.23
CA TRP A 706 9.61 -3.76 -0.13
C TRP A 706 10.32 -3.26 -1.41
N ASN A 707 10.05 -3.90 -2.56
CA ASN A 707 10.70 -3.59 -3.84
C ASN A 707 9.75 -2.82 -4.77
N ILE A 708 10.18 -1.68 -5.35
CA ILE A 708 9.47 -1.05 -6.46
C ILE A 708 9.30 -2.05 -7.62
N ASN A 709 8.14 -2.05 -8.27
CA ASN A 709 7.87 -2.88 -9.43
C ASN A 709 7.98 -2.09 -10.76
N PRO A 710 9.14 -2.10 -11.45
CA PRO A 710 9.31 -1.39 -12.71
C PRO A 710 8.57 -2.03 -13.90
N PHE A 711 8.00 -3.23 -13.71
CA PHE A 711 7.31 -4.01 -14.74
C PHE A 711 5.78 -3.84 -14.69
N MET A 712 5.30 -2.72 -14.16
CA MET A 712 3.89 -2.34 -14.22
C MET A 712 3.66 -1.36 -15.36
N ASN A 713 2.53 -1.50 -16.05
CA ASN A 713 2.04 -0.49 -17.01
C ASN A 713 1.34 0.71 -16.32
N ASN A 714 1.32 0.71 -14.99
CA ASN A 714 0.77 1.77 -14.16
C ASN A 714 1.92 2.63 -13.61
N ALA A 715 1.88 3.93 -13.89
CA ALA A 715 2.87 4.88 -13.39
C ALA A 715 2.85 5.01 -11.86
N ASN A 716 1.73 4.76 -11.20
CA ASN A 716 1.66 4.78 -9.73
C ASN A 716 2.45 3.61 -9.13
N GLU A 717 2.12 2.38 -9.53
CA GLU A 717 2.73 1.15 -9.01
C GLU A 717 4.24 1.06 -9.27
N SER A 718 4.73 1.67 -10.36
CA SER A 718 6.16 1.67 -10.70
C SER A 718 7.00 2.72 -9.93
N ASN A 719 6.39 3.48 -9.02
CA ASN A 719 7.07 4.47 -8.17
C ASN A 719 7.04 4.14 -6.67
N ILE A 720 6.13 3.27 -6.22
CA ILE A 720 5.92 2.99 -4.79
C ILE A 720 6.75 1.79 -4.33
N GLY A 721 7.46 1.95 -3.21
CA GLY A 721 8.26 0.90 -2.60
C GLY A 721 9.33 1.46 -1.66
N ALA A 722 9.86 0.62 -0.77
CA ALA A 722 10.89 0.98 0.22
C ALA A 722 12.30 0.98 -0.39
N LEU A 723 12.54 0.12 -1.38
CA LEU A 723 13.75 0.07 -2.18
C LEU A 723 13.47 0.63 -3.57
N ARG A 724 14.42 1.42 -4.08
CA ARG A 724 14.43 1.92 -5.46
C ARG A 724 14.55 0.74 -6.43
N ALA A 725 14.27 0.99 -7.72
CA ALA A 725 14.39 -0.04 -8.75
C ALA A 725 15.83 -0.62 -8.83
N ASP A 726 16.85 0.16 -8.47
CA ASP A 726 18.25 -0.26 -8.38
C ASP A 726 18.60 -1.07 -7.10
N GLY A 727 17.63 -1.33 -6.22
CA GLY A 727 17.81 -2.11 -4.99
C GLY A 727 18.25 -1.29 -3.77
N THR A 728 18.54 0.00 -3.92
CA THR A 728 18.98 0.83 -2.78
C THR A 728 17.81 1.33 -1.94
N GLN A 729 18.02 1.46 -0.64
CA GLN A 729 16.99 1.82 0.32
C GLN A 729 16.68 3.32 0.30
N LYS A 730 15.39 3.66 0.30
CA LYS A 730 14.90 5.03 0.45
C LYS A 730 14.78 5.42 1.93
N PRO A 731 14.70 6.72 2.28
CA PRO A 731 14.42 7.18 3.64
C PRO A 731 13.25 6.47 4.33
N GLU A 732 12.19 6.10 3.62
CA GLU A 732 11.05 5.36 4.16
C GLU A 732 11.43 4.07 4.91
N THR A 733 12.52 3.41 4.54
CA THR A 733 13.00 2.22 5.28
C THR A 733 13.36 2.54 6.72
N ASP A 734 13.83 3.76 7.03
CA ASP A 734 14.16 4.18 8.40
C ASP A 734 12.94 4.09 9.32
N VAL A 735 11.73 4.37 8.81
CA VAL A 735 10.48 4.18 9.55
C VAL A 735 10.34 2.72 10.00
N THR A 736 10.55 1.78 9.07
CA THR A 736 10.47 0.34 9.37
C THR A 736 11.51 -0.09 10.39
N TYR A 737 12.77 0.34 10.27
CA TYR A 737 13.81 0.03 11.28
C TYR A 737 13.46 0.60 12.65
N ASP A 738 13.00 1.84 12.72
CA ASP A 738 12.73 2.52 13.98
C ASP A 738 11.48 1.95 14.68
N PHE A 739 10.40 1.69 13.93
CA PHE A 739 9.21 1.02 14.46
C PHE A 739 9.48 -0.44 14.80
N GLY A 740 10.23 -1.18 13.97
CA GLY A 740 10.61 -2.56 14.20
C GLY A 740 11.36 -2.73 15.52
N ARG A 741 12.36 -1.86 15.77
CA ARG A 741 13.09 -1.83 17.04
C ARG A 741 12.18 -1.48 18.22
N PHE A 742 11.40 -0.39 18.11
CA PHE A 742 10.55 0.08 19.20
C PHE A 742 9.45 -0.93 19.56
N MET A 743 8.72 -1.46 18.58
CA MET A 743 7.65 -2.43 18.81
C MET A 743 8.15 -3.78 19.32
N GLN A 744 9.36 -4.19 18.94
CA GLN A 744 10.01 -5.36 19.51
C GLN A 744 10.34 -5.16 21.00
N GLU A 745 10.79 -3.96 21.38
CA GLU A 745 11.12 -3.62 22.76
C GLU A 745 9.88 -3.57 23.65
N ILE A 746 8.79 -2.96 23.17
CA ILE A 746 7.58 -2.74 23.96
C ILE A 746 6.51 -3.83 23.77
N GLY A 747 6.80 -4.91 23.03
CA GLY A 747 5.79 -5.89 22.62
C GLY A 747 5.00 -6.54 23.77
N GLY A 748 5.62 -6.69 24.94
CA GLY A 748 4.96 -7.20 26.15
C GLY A 748 3.88 -6.28 26.74
N LEU A 749 3.80 -5.02 26.32
CA LEU A 749 2.81 -4.05 26.80
C LEU A 749 1.40 -4.33 26.27
N PHE A 750 1.27 -4.98 25.10
CA PHE A 750 0.02 -5.06 24.34
C PHE A 750 -0.99 -6.08 24.89
N GLU A 751 -1.23 -6.05 26.21
CA GLU A 751 -2.18 -6.90 26.94
C GLU A 751 -3.24 -6.05 27.65
N GLY A 752 -4.48 -6.52 27.67
CA GLY A 752 -5.54 -5.90 28.47
C GLY A 752 -5.88 -4.45 28.13
N ARG A 753 -5.81 -4.05 26.84
CA ARG A 753 -6.12 -2.67 26.42
C ARG A 753 -7.46 -2.19 27.00
N VAL A 754 -7.53 -0.97 27.51
CA VAL A 754 -8.79 -0.36 27.95
C VAL A 754 -9.52 0.23 26.73
N LEU A 755 -10.84 0.01 26.65
CA LEU A 755 -11.68 0.55 25.57
C LEU A 755 -12.09 2.00 25.82
N GLU A 756 -12.32 2.73 24.74
CA GLU A 756 -12.76 4.11 24.73
C GLU A 756 -14.17 4.29 25.32
N ASP A 757 -14.37 5.33 26.15
CA ASP A 757 -15.67 5.69 26.74
C ASP A 757 -16.66 6.30 25.72
N VAL A 758 -16.17 6.70 24.54
CA VAL A 758 -16.94 7.35 23.48
C VAL A 758 -17.03 6.42 22.28
N ALA A 759 -18.23 6.23 21.74
CA ALA A 759 -18.48 5.49 20.51
C ALA A 759 -19.11 6.39 19.43
N VAL A 760 -18.72 6.20 18.17
CA VAL A 760 -19.36 6.85 17.01
C VAL A 760 -20.00 5.77 16.15
N VAL A 761 -21.28 5.94 15.85
CA VAL A 761 -22.05 5.01 15.01
C VAL A 761 -21.86 5.35 13.54
N TYR A 762 -21.56 4.35 12.71
CA TYR A 762 -21.55 4.46 11.25
C TYR A 762 -22.96 4.17 10.68
N PRO A 763 -23.66 5.18 10.11
CA PRO A 763 -25.04 5.02 9.66
C PRO A 763 -25.13 4.35 8.29
N TYR A 764 -25.07 3.01 8.26
CA TYR A 764 -25.11 2.21 7.04
C TYR A 764 -26.40 2.36 6.23
N SER A 765 -27.55 2.57 6.87
CA SER A 765 -28.80 2.82 6.13
C SER A 765 -28.68 4.05 5.24
N ASN A 766 -27.92 5.07 5.68
CA ASN A 766 -27.65 6.25 4.87
C ASN A 766 -26.52 6.05 3.88
N ASP A 767 -25.42 5.43 4.32
CA ASP A 767 -24.28 5.16 3.45
C ASP A 767 -24.70 4.30 2.26
N PHE A 768 -25.53 3.28 2.48
CA PHE A 768 -26.10 2.37 1.47
C PHE A 768 -27.37 2.92 0.81
N SER A 769 -27.74 4.16 1.13
CA SER A 769 -28.79 4.85 0.40
C SER A 769 -28.24 5.55 -0.84
N SER A 770 -29.12 6.30 -1.48
CA SER A 770 -28.84 7.14 -2.63
C SER A 770 -28.31 8.53 -2.28
N ARG A 771 -28.36 8.92 -1.00
CA ARG A 771 -27.71 10.13 -0.48
C ARG A 771 -26.71 9.70 0.59
N LYS A 772 -25.50 9.39 0.13
CA LYS A 772 -24.39 8.89 0.96
C LYS A 772 -23.75 10.05 1.72
N LEU A 773 -24.26 10.36 2.90
CA LEU A 773 -23.80 11.46 3.77
C LEU A 773 -22.96 10.94 4.95
N ALA A 774 -23.07 9.65 5.26
CA ALA A 774 -22.40 8.96 6.36
C ALA A 774 -20.89 9.22 6.40
N PHE A 775 -20.20 9.14 5.26
CA PHE A 775 -18.75 9.36 5.17
C PHE A 775 -18.35 10.78 5.59
N GLU A 776 -18.98 11.82 5.02
CA GLU A 776 -18.70 13.23 5.38
C GLU A 776 -19.02 13.47 6.85
N ALA A 777 -20.16 12.97 7.33
CA ALA A 777 -20.58 13.18 8.72
C ALA A 777 -19.64 12.52 9.74
N THR A 778 -19.29 11.25 9.54
CA THR A 778 -18.45 10.51 10.48
C THR A 778 -16.99 10.94 10.43
N SER A 779 -16.45 11.30 9.25
CA SER A 779 -15.08 11.83 9.14
C SER A 779 -14.94 13.18 9.85
N GLN A 780 -15.93 14.08 9.71
CA GLN A 780 -15.96 15.34 10.47
C GLN A 780 -16.11 15.10 11.97
N ALA A 781 -16.97 14.16 12.38
CA ALA A 781 -17.13 13.80 13.79
C ALA A 781 -15.78 13.36 14.40
N VAL A 782 -15.07 12.44 13.74
CA VAL A 782 -13.76 11.96 14.18
C VAL A 782 -12.73 13.08 14.19
N ARG A 783 -12.73 13.96 13.18
CA ARG A 783 -11.77 15.08 13.11
C ARG A 783 -11.95 16.03 14.30
N VAL A 784 -13.19 16.44 14.61
CA VAL A 784 -13.46 17.32 15.76
C VAL A 784 -13.13 16.65 17.08
N LEU A 785 -13.53 15.39 17.27
CA LEU A 785 -13.24 14.67 18.51
C LEU A 785 -11.72 14.48 18.70
N ALA A 786 -11.03 13.91 17.72
CA ALA A 786 -9.63 13.51 17.87
C ALA A 786 -8.64 14.67 17.79
N PHE A 787 -8.89 15.70 16.98
CA PHE A 787 -7.96 16.82 16.79
C PHE A 787 -8.43 18.11 17.46
N GLY A 788 -9.74 18.34 17.55
CA GLY A 788 -10.30 19.52 18.21
C GLY A 788 -10.38 19.40 19.72
N MET A 789 -10.62 18.19 20.22
CA MET A 789 -10.88 17.94 21.63
C MET A 789 -9.90 16.93 22.25
N ASN A 790 -9.06 16.25 21.45
CA ASN A 790 -8.23 15.12 21.87
C ASN A 790 -9.02 14.04 22.63
N ILE A 791 -10.25 13.78 22.16
CA ILE A 791 -11.12 12.70 22.62
C ILE A 791 -11.14 11.63 21.54
N HIS A 792 -10.78 10.40 21.91
CA HIS A 792 -10.62 9.31 20.97
C HIS A 792 -11.83 8.37 21.06
N PRO A 793 -12.65 8.26 20.00
CA PRO A 793 -13.76 7.33 19.98
C PRO A 793 -13.35 5.94 19.45
N ARG A 794 -14.20 4.94 19.71
CA ARG A 794 -14.26 3.70 18.93
C ARG A 794 -15.42 3.74 17.92
N GLY A 795 -15.27 3.06 16.78
CA GLY A 795 -16.32 2.92 15.79
C GLY A 795 -17.28 1.76 16.10
N VAL A 796 -18.53 1.88 15.69
CA VAL A 796 -19.51 0.78 15.66
C VAL A 796 -20.45 0.95 14.47
N GLY A 797 -20.85 -0.14 13.82
CA GLY A 797 -21.83 -0.09 12.73
C GLY A 797 -23.27 0.04 13.23
N GLU A 798 -24.13 0.72 12.46
CA GLU A 798 -25.58 0.80 12.73
C GLU A 798 -26.24 -0.58 12.95
N TYR A 799 -25.79 -1.61 12.23
CA TYR A 799 -26.32 -2.96 12.32
C TYR A 799 -25.55 -3.87 13.31
N GLN A 800 -24.64 -3.30 14.09
CA GLN A 800 -23.77 -4.00 15.06
C GLN A 800 -23.83 -3.36 16.46
N LEU A 801 -24.94 -2.67 16.79
CA LEU A 801 -25.08 -1.94 18.06
C LEU A 801 -25.13 -2.85 19.29
N GLU A 802 -25.35 -4.16 19.13
CA GLU A 802 -25.24 -5.15 20.20
C GLU A 802 -23.83 -5.18 20.83
N GLU A 803 -22.80 -4.72 20.12
CA GLU A 803 -21.46 -4.52 20.67
C GLU A 803 -21.46 -3.55 21.85
N LEU A 804 -22.30 -2.51 21.78
CA LEU A 804 -22.43 -1.51 22.85
C LEU A 804 -23.24 -2.01 24.05
N GLU A 805 -24.02 -3.08 23.91
CA GLU A 805 -24.65 -3.73 25.07
C GLU A 805 -23.62 -4.56 25.85
N ARG A 806 -22.72 -5.25 25.14
CA ARG A 806 -21.66 -6.09 25.73
C ARG A 806 -20.55 -5.27 26.35
N GLN A 807 -20.19 -4.16 25.71
CA GLN A 807 -19.22 -3.19 26.21
C GLN A 807 -19.87 -1.81 26.08
N PRO A 808 -20.52 -1.29 27.13
CA PRO A 808 -21.13 0.03 27.11
C PRO A 808 -20.13 1.15 26.81
N ALA A 809 -20.63 2.20 26.16
CA ALA A 809 -19.96 3.49 26.03
C ALA A 809 -20.76 4.53 26.82
N LYS A 810 -20.07 5.45 27.49
CA LYS A 810 -20.71 6.54 28.23
C LYS A 810 -21.36 7.55 27.28
N LEU A 811 -20.70 7.85 26.16
CA LEU A 811 -21.23 8.71 25.09
C LEU A 811 -21.31 7.92 23.78
N ILE A 812 -22.48 7.96 23.14
CA ILE A 812 -22.72 7.37 21.82
C ILE A 812 -23.12 8.52 20.88
N VAL A 813 -22.33 8.79 19.85
CA VAL A 813 -22.62 9.83 18.84
C VAL A 813 -23.17 9.16 17.59
N VAL A 814 -24.32 9.65 17.12
CA VAL A 814 -24.95 9.27 15.85
C VAL A 814 -24.92 10.51 14.93
N PRO A 815 -23.85 10.65 14.12
CA PRO A 815 -23.57 11.88 13.40
C PRO A 815 -24.38 11.97 12.11
N SER A 816 -25.34 12.90 12.06
CA SER A 816 -26.08 13.32 10.87
C SER A 816 -26.61 12.15 10.03
N ALA A 817 -27.13 11.10 10.69
CA ALA A 817 -27.49 9.84 10.04
C ALA A 817 -28.53 10.01 8.94
N HIS A 818 -29.40 11.02 9.01
CA HIS A 818 -30.53 11.24 8.11
C HIS A 818 -31.60 10.14 8.15
N ASN A 819 -31.33 8.99 7.56
CA ASN A 819 -32.20 7.82 7.53
C ASN A 819 -31.53 6.66 8.27
N PHE A 820 -32.29 5.90 9.05
CA PHE A 820 -31.74 4.92 10.00
C PHE A 820 -32.73 3.78 10.24
N SER A 821 -32.26 2.58 10.59
CA SER A 821 -33.09 1.43 10.95
C SER A 821 -33.90 1.70 12.22
N ASP A 822 -35.17 1.29 12.21
CA ASP A 822 -36.02 1.35 13.41
C ASP A 822 -35.49 0.42 14.50
N GLU A 823 -35.03 -0.77 14.12
CA GLU A 823 -34.46 -1.74 15.05
C GLU A 823 -33.19 -1.19 15.72
N ALA A 824 -32.29 -0.56 14.96
CA ALA A 824 -31.09 0.08 15.49
C ALA A 824 -31.45 1.30 16.36
N PHE A 825 -32.46 2.09 15.97
CA PHE A 825 -32.93 3.22 16.76
C PHE A 825 -33.44 2.77 18.15
N ASP A 826 -34.25 1.72 18.19
CA ASP A 826 -34.78 1.16 19.43
C ASP A 826 -33.66 0.64 20.35
N GLN A 827 -32.60 0.06 19.78
CA GLN A 827 -31.40 -0.33 20.53
C GLN A 827 -30.69 0.88 21.14
N LEU A 828 -30.52 2.00 20.41
CA LEU A 828 -29.96 3.23 20.97
C LEU A 828 -30.80 3.78 22.14
N VAL A 829 -32.13 3.74 22.01
CA VAL A 829 -33.04 4.13 23.09
C VAL A 829 -32.87 3.21 24.31
N SER A 830 -32.68 1.90 24.10
CA SER A 830 -32.39 0.93 25.17
C SER A 830 -31.07 1.24 25.87
N LEU A 831 -29.99 1.48 25.10
CA LEU A 831 -28.69 1.87 25.63
C LEU A 831 -28.76 3.17 26.45
N ALA A 832 -29.51 4.16 25.98
CA ALA A 832 -29.77 5.39 26.74
C ALA A 832 -30.48 5.08 28.08
N LYS A 833 -31.54 4.25 28.05
CA LYS A 833 -32.25 3.82 29.26
C LYS A 833 -31.33 3.10 30.26
N ASN A 834 -30.33 2.39 29.77
CA ASN A 834 -29.37 1.62 30.58
C ASN A 834 -28.18 2.44 31.10
N GLY A 835 -28.08 3.74 30.78
CA GLY A 835 -27.08 4.64 31.38
C GLY A 835 -26.25 5.44 30.38
N SER A 836 -26.27 5.11 29.09
CA SER A 836 -25.51 5.87 28.08
C SER A 836 -26.13 7.25 27.83
N THR A 837 -25.29 8.20 27.42
CA THR A 837 -25.72 9.43 26.75
C THR A 837 -25.68 9.21 25.26
N VAL A 838 -26.81 9.29 24.57
CA VAL A 838 -26.88 9.24 23.11
C VAL A 838 -27.01 10.66 22.57
N LEU A 839 -26.09 11.07 21.70
CA LEU A 839 -26.16 12.31 20.92
C LEU A 839 -26.58 11.97 19.49
N TRP A 840 -27.74 12.48 19.07
CA TRP A 840 -28.26 12.39 17.70
C TRP A 840 -28.26 13.76 17.04
N THR A 841 -27.70 13.87 15.83
CA THR A 841 -27.74 15.09 15.02
C THR A 841 -28.48 14.86 13.70
N GLY A 842 -29.18 15.89 13.22
CA GLY A 842 -30.01 15.81 12.00
C GLY A 842 -31.43 15.28 12.26
N PRO A 843 -32.14 14.85 11.19
CA PRO A 843 -33.52 14.41 11.30
C PRO A 843 -33.60 13.09 12.07
N LEU A 844 -34.69 12.90 12.81
CA LEU A 844 -34.91 11.79 13.73
C LEU A 844 -35.97 10.81 13.19
N ARG A 845 -36.96 11.33 12.44
CA ARG A 845 -38.19 10.63 12.05
C ARG A 845 -38.15 10.09 10.61
N LEU A 846 -36.99 9.62 10.16
CA LEU A 846 -36.84 8.91 8.87
C LEU A 846 -36.37 7.48 9.09
N ASP A 847 -37.10 6.51 8.54
CA ASP A 847 -36.72 5.09 8.55
C ASP A 847 -35.61 4.79 7.52
N ALA A 848 -35.11 3.56 7.48
CA ALA A 848 -34.01 3.16 6.61
C ALA A 848 -34.28 3.40 5.11
N TYR A 849 -35.53 3.39 4.67
CA TYR A 849 -35.97 3.58 3.29
C TYR A 849 -36.44 5.02 3.00
N TRP A 850 -36.12 5.98 3.88
CA TRP A 850 -36.57 7.38 3.81
C TRP A 850 -38.09 7.58 4.02
N GLY A 851 -38.77 6.55 4.55
CA GLY A 851 -40.16 6.63 5.00
C GLY A 851 -40.29 7.37 6.34
N ALA A 852 -41.52 7.74 6.69
CA ALA A 852 -41.78 8.50 7.91
C ALA A 852 -41.81 7.60 9.16
N ALA A 853 -40.88 7.82 10.09
CA ALA A 853 -40.80 7.12 11.39
C ALA A 853 -41.42 7.97 12.51
N ASN A 854 -42.69 8.33 12.35
CA ASN A 854 -43.36 9.33 13.19
C ASN A 854 -43.47 8.98 14.68
N GLU A 855 -43.28 7.71 15.06
CA GLU A 855 -43.43 7.26 16.45
C GLU A 855 -42.13 7.32 17.27
N ARG A 856 -40.96 7.52 16.64
CA ARG A 856 -39.66 7.58 17.34
C ARG A 856 -39.64 8.70 18.39
N LEU A 857 -39.57 8.34 19.68
CA LEU A 857 -39.60 9.28 20.80
C LEU A 857 -40.75 10.30 20.73
N ARG A 858 -41.92 9.92 20.17
CA ARG A 858 -43.06 10.83 20.01
C ARG A 858 -43.58 11.33 21.36
N ALA A 859 -43.60 10.48 22.37
CA ALA A 859 -44.09 10.83 23.70
C ALA A 859 -43.17 11.84 24.42
N GLU A 860 -41.86 11.77 24.15
CA GLU A 860 -40.83 12.54 24.83
C GLU A 860 -40.51 13.87 24.12
N ILE A 861 -40.54 13.89 22.79
CA ILE A 861 -40.16 15.06 21.96
C ILE A 861 -41.39 15.80 21.44
N GLY A 862 -42.54 15.13 21.33
CA GLY A 862 -43.72 15.67 20.66
C GLY A 862 -43.63 15.63 19.13
N GLU A 863 -44.59 16.24 18.46
CA GLU A 863 -44.66 16.23 16.99
C GLU A 863 -43.59 17.13 16.36
N THR A 864 -43.04 16.66 15.24
CA THR A 864 -42.09 17.40 14.40
C THR A 864 -42.63 17.51 12.98
N VAL A 865 -42.16 18.53 12.25
CA VAL A 865 -42.43 18.68 10.82
C VAL A 865 -41.13 18.54 10.02
N PRO A 866 -41.14 17.79 8.91
CA PRO A 866 -39.98 17.74 8.03
C PRO A 866 -39.70 19.11 7.43
N GLY A 867 -38.42 19.42 7.24
CA GLY A 867 -37.97 20.67 6.65
C GLY A 867 -36.64 20.53 5.92
N ASN A 868 -36.23 21.62 5.28
CA ASN A 868 -34.91 21.74 4.67
C ASN A 868 -34.02 22.64 5.55
N VAL A 869 -32.71 22.41 5.48
CA VAL A 869 -31.74 23.37 6.00
C VAL A 869 -31.77 24.66 5.18
N LEU A 870 -31.56 25.79 5.83
CA LEU A 870 -31.24 27.06 5.17
C LEU A 870 -29.73 27.20 4.94
N ARG A 871 -29.31 28.19 4.12
CA ARG A 871 -27.88 28.47 3.90
C ARG A 871 -27.18 28.80 5.22
N GLU A 872 -27.83 29.60 6.06
CA GLU A 872 -27.40 29.95 7.41
C GLU A 872 -28.55 29.61 8.37
N GLU A 873 -28.26 28.76 9.33
CA GLU A 873 -29.12 28.42 10.46
C GLU A 873 -28.51 29.00 11.74
N ALA A 874 -29.33 29.17 12.77
CA ALA A 874 -28.87 29.61 14.08
C ALA A 874 -29.18 28.52 15.13
N LEU A 875 -28.15 28.09 15.85
CA LEU A 875 -28.23 27.04 16.86
C LEU A 875 -27.92 27.61 18.24
N LEU A 876 -28.84 27.46 19.19
CA LEU A 876 -28.64 27.88 20.57
C LEU A 876 -28.01 26.73 21.38
N LEU A 877 -26.74 26.88 21.79
CA LEU A 877 -25.99 25.92 22.63
C LEU A 877 -25.44 26.63 23.85
N GLY A 878 -25.60 26.06 25.05
CA GLY A 878 -25.09 26.66 26.30
C GLY A 878 -25.48 28.13 26.53
N GLY A 879 -26.64 28.59 26.02
CA GLY A 879 -27.08 29.99 26.09
C GLY A 879 -26.40 30.94 25.09
N LYS A 880 -25.52 30.44 24.22
CA LYS A 880 -24.87 31.18 23.14
C LYS A 880 -25.49 30.81 21.80
N LEU A 881 -25.70 31.82 20.95
CA LEU A 881 -26.16 31.60 19.59
C LEU A 881 -24.95 31.33 18.69
N HIS A 882 -24.92 30.16 18.08
CA HIS A 882 -23.93 29.76 17.09
C HIS A 882 -24.52 29.84 15.68
N SER A 883 -23.75 30.33 14.74
CA SER A 883 -24.11 30.25 13.31
C SER A 883 -23.72 28.88 12.76
N VAL A 884 -24.60 28.30 11.95
CA VAL A 884 -24.41 27.01 11.29
C VAL A 884 -24.61 27.22 9.80
N SER A 885 -23.64 26.81 8.97
CA SER A 885 -23.64 27.13 7.53
C SER A 885 -23.68 25.87 6.66
N PHE A 886 -24.54 25.86 5.64
CA PHE A 886 -24.68 24.74 4.70
C PHE A 886 -24.47 25.19 3.25
N GLY A 887 -23.26 25.00 2.73
CA GLY A 887 -22.84 25.46 1.41
C GLY A 887 -23.15 24.49 0.26
N GLY A 888 -22.85 24.92 -0.97
CA GLY A 888 -22.91 24.06 -2.15
C GLY A 888 -24.31 23.47 -2.40
N ARG A 889 -24.38 22.14 -2.55
CA ARG A 889 -25.63 21.40 -2.83
C ARG A 889 -26.39 20.98 -1.57
N LYS A 890 -25.87 21.29 -0.37
CA LYS A 890 -26.40 20.80 0.92
C LYS A 890 -27.88 21.15 1.14
N ILE A 891 -28.34 22.34 0.77
CA ILE A 891 -29.77 22.74 0.89
C ILE A 891 -30.71 21.79 0.13
N GLY A 892 -30.27 21.23 -1.01
CA GLY A 892 -31.08 20.29 -1.80
C GLY A 892 -30.90 18.82 -1.39
N GLN A 893 -29.92 18.52 -0.53
CA GLN A 893 -29.51 17.17 -0.17
C GLN A 893 -29.82 16.79 1.28
N LEU A 894 -29.80 17.77 2.19
CA LEU A 894 -29.98 17.53 3.62
C LEU A 894 -31.45 17.67 4.02
N ALA A 895 -31.84 16.92 5.04
CA ALA A 895 -33.16 16.98 5.65
C ALA A 895 -33.05 17.32 7.13
N ILE A 896 -34.10 17.89 7.70
CA ILE A 896 -34.23 18.16 9.14
C ILE A 896 -35.65 17.87 9.62
N ASP A 897 -35.80 17.61 10.90
CA ASP A 897 -37.09 17.62 11.59
C ASP A 897 -37.17 18.84 12.50
N ARG A 898 -38.22 19.66 12.41
CA ARG A 898 -38.40 20.83 13.28
C ARG A 898 -39.48 20.53 14.32
N PRO A 899 -39.22 20.68 15.63
CA PRO A 899 -40.27 20.65 16.63
C PRO A 899 -41.36 21.69 16.32
N ILE A 900 -42.64 21.32 16.47
CA ILE A 900 -43.74 22.28 16.34
C ILE A 900 -43.76 23.16 17.60
N LEU A 901 -43.41 24.45 17.47
CA LEU A 901 -43.52 25.40 18.57
C LEU A 901 -45.00 25.59 18.96
N GLN A 902 -45.34 25.37 20.24
CA GLN A 902 -46.69 25.63 20.72
C GLN A 902 -46.99 27.15 20.69
N PRO A 903 -48.12 27.58 20.10
CA PRO A 903 -48.46 28.99 20.01
C PRO A 903 -48.82 29.53 21.40
N GLY A 904 -47.90 30.26 22.05
CA GLY A 904 -48.17 30.89 23.34
C GLY A 904 -46.95 31.44 24.10
N ASN A 905 -45.74 30.92 23.87
CA ASN A 905 -44.51 31.46 24.48
C ASN A 905 -43.76 32.34 23.47
N GLY A 906 -43.62 33.62 23.83
CA GLY A 906 -43.25 34.71 22.94
C GLY A 906 -41.83 34.71 22.37
N SER A 907 -41.70 35.54 21.34
CA SER A 907 -40.55 35.84 20.47
C SER A 907 -40.23 34.78 19.40
N GLY A 908 -40.70 35.08 18.18
CA GLY A 908 -40.36 34.36 16.95
C GLY A 908 -38.92 34.61 16.51
N ASN A 909 -37.97 34.07 17.27
CA ASN A 909 -36.60 33.91 16.81
C ASN A 909 -36.40 32.48 16.34
N ALA A 910 -36.05 32.34 15.06
CA ALA A 910 -35.83 31.09 14.34
C ALA A 910 -34.54 30.34 14.76
N SER A 911 -34.16 30.39 16.04
CA SER A 911 -33.02 29.62 16.55
C SER A 911 -33.48 28.22 16.94
N GLN A 912 -32.88 27.18 16.35
CA GLN A 912 -33.10 25.81 16.79
C GLN A 912 -32.33 25.58 18.09
N GLY A 913 -32.95 24.88 19.05
CA GLY A 913 -32.34 24.53 20.33
C GLY A 913 -32.09 23.03 20.42
N LEU A 914 -31.21 22.64 21.34
CA LEU A 914 -30.99 21.25 21.72
C LEU A 914 -32.21 20.69 22.47
N VAL A 915 -32.65 19.48 22.13
CA VAL A 915 -33.67 18.75 22.87
C VAL A 915 -32.97 17.67 23.70
N SER A 916 -32.96 17.80 25.02
CA SER A 916 -32.34 16.83 25.93
C SER A 916 -33.41 16.15 26.78
N ILE A 917 -33.44 14.82 26.73
CA ILE A 917 -34.43 13.98 27.42
C ILE A 917 -33.69 13.03 28.35
N ALA A 918 -34.11 12.96 29.62
CA ALA A 918 -33.70 11.89 30.51
C ALA A 918 -34.43 10.60 30.14
N LEU A 919 -33.70 9.53 29.84
CA LEU A 919 -34.25 8.22 29.52
C LEU A 919 -33.61 7.20 30.45
N GLY A 920 -34.42 6.61 31.35
CA GLY A 920 -33.91 5.66 32.35
C GLY A 920 -32.76 6.25 33.19
N ALA A 921 -31.63 5.55 33.23
CA ALA A 921 -30.41 5.99 33.93
C ALA A 921 -29.52 6.93 33.11
N GLY A 922 -29.76 7.04 31.80
CA GLY A 922 -28.98 7.87 30.89
C GLY A 922 -29.82 8.99 30.27
N ARG A 923 -29.50 9.35 29.03
CA ARG A 923 -30.16 10.46 28.34
C ARG A 923 -30.03 10.38 26.83
N PHE A 924 -30.95 11.05 26.15
CA PHE A 924 -30.97 11.25 24.71
C PHE A 924 -30.92 12.74 24.41
N ILE A 925 -29.90 13.17 23.70
CA ILE A 925 -29.65 14.53 23.28
C ILE A 925 -29.86 14.59 21.77
N TRP A 926 -30.79 15.42 21.32
CA TRP A 926 -31.11 15.58 19.91
C TRP A 926 -30.84 17.02 19.45
N CYS A 927 -29.95 17.16 18.47
CA CYS A 927 -29.76 18.38 17.69
C CYS A 927 -30.48 18.21 16.34
N PRO A 928 -31.53 19.00 16.04
CA PRO A 928 -32.27 18.81 14.79
C PRO A 928 -31.50 19.19 13.52
N LEU A 929 -30.40 19.94 13.65
CA LEU A 929 -29.52 20.28 12.53
C LEU A 929 -28.46 19.17 12.31
N PRO A 930 -28.15 18.80 11.06
CA PRO A 930 -27.11 17.82 10.73
C PRO A 930 -25.73 18.48 10.86
N LEU A 931 -25.26 18.61 12.09
CA LEU A 931 -24.16 19.52 12.41
C LEU A 931 -22.82 19.07 11.83
N GLU A 932 -22.57 17.77 11.66
CA GLU A 932 -21.34 17.27 11.05
C GLU A 932 -21.20 17.64 9.58
N LEU A 933 -22.31 17.94 8.91
CA LEU A 933 -22.34 18.37 7.51
C LEU A 933 -22.31 19.90 7.37
N ASN A 934 -22.07 20.62 8.46
CA ASN A 934 -21.96 22.08 8.45
C ASN A 934 -20.53 22.54 8.06
N ASP A 935 -20.41 23.75 7.51
CA ASP A 935 -19.11 24.28 7.05
C ASP A 935 -18.27 24.92 8.17
N ARG A 936 -18.75 24.97 9.43
CA ARG A 936 -18.10 25.62 10.57
C ARG A 936 -17.71 24.63 11.67
N TRP A 937 -16.53 24.86 12.25
CA TRP A 937 -15.95 23.97 13.25
C TRP A 937 -16.52 24.20 14.65
N GLU A 938 -16.65 25.47 15.03
CA GLU A 938 -16.99 25.92 16.38
C GLU A 938 -18.36 25.42 16.91
N PRO A 939 -19.46 25.41 16.13
CA PRO A 939 -20.72 24.88 16.65
C PRO A 939 -20.67 23.37 16.92
N LEU A 940 -19.96 22.60 16.08
CA LEU A 940 -19.84 21.15 16.23
C LEU A 940 -19.03 20.80 17.49
N GLN A 941 -17.88 21.45 17.67
CA GLN A 941 -17.08 21.28 18.87
C GLN A 941 -17.88 21.63 20.14
N ALA A 942 -18.61 22.75 20.15
CA ALA A 942 -19.41 23.15 21.30
C ALA A 942 -20.51 22.13 21.66
N LEU A 943 -21.15 21.52 20.65
CA LEU A 943 -22.14 20.46 20.87
C LEU A 943 -21.49 19.21 21.49
N TYR A 944 -20.33 18.79 20.98
CA TYR A 944 -19.62 17.63 21.51
C TYR A 944 -19.08 17.87 22.92
N GLU A 945 -18.62 19.09 23.25
CA GLU A 945 -18.25 19.46 24.62
C GLU A 945 -19.43 19.39 25.60
N GLU A 946 -20.63 19.78 25.17
CA GLU A 946 -21.84 19.65 25.97
C GLU A 946 -22.24 18.18 26.17
N ALA A 947 -22.21 17.37 25.11
CA ALA A 947 -22.53 15.95 25.17
C ALA A 947 -21.51 15.13 25.98
N PHE A 948 -20.22 15.46 25.90
CA PHE A 948 -19.15 14.82 26.66
C PHE A 948 -19.24 15.12 28.15
N ARG A 949 -19.48 16.39 28.52
CA ARG A 949 -19.76 16.74 29.93
C ARG A 949 -21.02 16.05 30.45
N ALA A 950 -22.03 15.93 29.60
CA ALA A 950 -23.27 15.27 29.93
C ALA A 950 -23.09 13.76 30.19
N SER A 951 -22.18 13.08 29.49
CA SER A 951 -21.96 11.64 29.62
C SER A 951 -21.14 11.24 30.85
N GLY A 952 -20.36 12.16 31.43
CA GLY A 952 -19.40 11.82 32.49
C GLY A 952 -18.22 10.99 32.00
N ALA A 953 -17.93 11.04 30.70
CA ALA A 953 -16.67 10.54 30.15
C ALA A 953 -15.50 11.43 30.63
N GLU A 954 -14.33 10.82 30.77
CA GLU A 954 -13.12 11.49 31.27
C GLU A 954 -12.07 11.62 30.15
N LEU A 955 -11.24 12.66 30.24
CA LEU A 955 -10.16 12.88 29.27
C LEU A 955 -9.00 11.92 29.56
N GLU A 956 -8.39 11.38 28.49
CA GLU A 956 -7.20 10.51 28.61
C GLU A 956 -5.98 11.27 29.15
N LEU A 957 -5.85 12.55 28.77
CA LEU A 957 -4.72 13.43 29.06
C LEU A 957 -5.18 14.86 29.38
N GLU A 958 -4.49 15.52 30.31
CA GLU A 958 -4.61 16.95 30.54
C GLU A 958 -3.49 17.69 29.78
N TRP A 959 -3.86 18.59 28.88
CA TRP A 959 -2.91 19.36 28.08
C TRP A 959 -2.53 20.65 28.80
N ILE A 960 -1.25 20.79 29.16
CA ILE A 960 -0.71 21.96 29.86
C ILE A 960 -0.24 23.02 28.86
N SER A 961 0.41 22.60 27.76
CA SER A 961 0.79 23.47 26.65
C SER A 961 0.74 22.76 25.30
N GLY A 962 0.42 23.53 24.25
CA GLY A 962 0.45 23.10 22.85
C GLY A 962 -0.72 22.25 22.36
N GLY A 963 -1.70 21.95 23.23
CA GLY A 963 -2.94 21.24 22.85
C GLY A 963 -3.94 22.08 22.06
N ASP A 964 -3.71 23.39 21.93
CA ASP A 964 -4.51 24.34 21.13
C ASP A 964 -4.04 24.46 19.67
N ALA A 965 -2.90 23.85 19.34
CA ALA A 965 -2.37 23.88 17.98
C ALA A 965 -3.16 22.95 17.05
N ALA A 966 -3.76 23.53 16.00
CA ALA A 966 -4.48 22.79 14.99
C ALA A 966 -3.55 21.79 14.28
N GLY A 967 -3.98 20.53 14.17
CA GLY A 967 -3.19 19.46 13.55
C GLY A 967 -2.22 18.77 14.49
N VAL A 968 -2.23 19.07 15.80
CA VAL A 968 -1.56 18.24 16.80
C VAL A 968 -2.53 17.19 17.31
N TYR A 969 -2.15 15.92 17.17
CA TYR A 969 -2.86 14.77 17.72
C TYR A 969 -2.05 14.18 18.86
N GLY A 970 -2.69 13.84 19.99
CA GLY A 970 -2.03 13.18 21.10
C GLY A 970 -2.97 12.31 21.92
N ARG A 971 -2.57 11.07 22.17
CA ARG A 971 -3.39 10.12 22.95
C ARG A 971 -2.60 9.19 23.85
N LYS A 972 -3.33 8.57 24.79
CA LYS A 972 -2.83 7.52 25.67
C LYS A 972 -3.60 6.22 25.45
N LEU A 973 -2.89 5.14 25.16
CA LEU A 973 -3.42 3.78 25.19
C LEU A 973 -3.03 3.11 26.51
N GLN A 974 -4.02 2.72 27.30
CA GLN A 974 -3.82 2.06 28.59
C GLN A 974 -3.89 0.54 28.45
N PHE A 975 -2.95 -0.14 29.09
CA PHE A 975 -2.80 -1.59 29.16
C PHE A 975 -2.65 -2.05 30.61
N ASP A 976 -2.62 -3.36 30.85
CA ASP A 976 -2.53 -3.92 32.21
C ASP A 976 -1.25 -3.48 32.95
N GLU A 977 -0.11 -3.43 32.25
CA GLU A 977 1.23 -3.19 32.84
C GLU A 977 1.78 -1.78 32.57
N GLY A 978 1.04 -0.90 31.89
CA GLY A 978 1.50 0.45 31.58
C GLY A 978 0.70 1.16 30.49
N ASN A 979 1.30 2.21 29.92
CA ASN A 979 0.66 3.08 28.95
C ASN A 979 1.59 3.37 27.76
N LEU A 980 1.03 3.38 26.56
CA LEU A 980 1.67 3.88 25.33
C LEU A 980 1.11 5.27 25.01
N TYR A 981 1.98 6.26 24.91
CA TYR A 981 1.64 7.62 24.51
C TYR A 981 2.08 7.86 23.06
N ILE A 982 1.20 8.45 22.26
CA ILE A 982 1.40 8.64 20.82
C ILE A 982 1.01 10.06 20.45
N PHE A 983 1.94 10.80 19.87
CA PHE A 983 1.76 12.16 19.41
C PHE A 983 2.18 12.30 17.95
N VAL A 984 1.33 12.95 17.16
CA VAL A 984 1.54 13.11 15.71
C VAL A 984 1.35 14.58 15.34
N SER A 985 2.29 15.12 14.58
CA SER A 985 2.18 16.46 14.01
C SER A 985 1.68 16.42 12.58
N GLU A 986 0.59 17.11 12.30
CA GLU A 986 0.20 17.57 10.96
C GLU A 986 0.49 19.07 10.79
N TYR A 987 1.19 19.64 11.77
CA TYR A 987 1.47 21.06 11.86
C TYR A 987 2.75 21.42 11.09
N SER A 988 2.81 22.66 10.62
CA SER A 988 3.91 23.14 9.76
C SER A 988 5.18 23.51 10.53
N SER A 989 5.11 23.61 11.86
CA SER A 989 6.19 24.06 12.74
C SER A 989 6.38 23.11 13.91
N ASP A 990 7.59 23.10 14.48
CA ASP A 990 7.87 22.39 15.72
C ASP A 990 7.09 23.03 16.88
N ILE A 991 6.64 22.22 17.83
CA ILE A 991 5.88 22.68 18.99
C ILE A 991 6.36 22.03 20.28
N GLU A 992 6.48 22.83 21.35
CA GLU A 992 6.72 22.34 22.69
C GLU A 992 5.40 21.89 23.33
N LEU A 993 5.32 20.60 23.68
CA LEU A 993 4.17 20.02 24.35
C LEU A 993 4.49 19.75 25.82
N GLU A 994 3.53 20.04 26.69
CA GLU A 994 3.50 19.54 28.07
C GLU A 994 2.12 18.94 28.33
N ILE A 995 2.11 17.67 28.75
CA ILE A 995 0.89 16.94 29.11
C ILE A 995 1.02 16.35 30.52
N ARG A 996 -0.12 16.19 31.19
CA ARG A 996 -0.24 15.49 32.47
C ARG A 996 -1.19 14.30 32.30
N ASP A 997 -0.75 13.15 32.79
CA ASP A 997 -1.62 11.98 32.91
C ASP A 997 -2.46 12.09 34.19
N PRO A 998 -3.80 12.19 34.11
CA PRO A 998 -4.64 12.36 35.29
C PRO A 998 -4.62 11.14 36.22
N LEU A 999 -4.31 9.93 35.73
CA LEU A 999 -4.30 8.72 36.54
C LEU A 999 -3.02 8.60 37.39
N THR A 1000 -1.86 8.93 36.82
CA THR A 1000 -0.56 8.77 37.50
C THR A 1000 -0.03 10.07 38.12
N GLY A 1001 -0.57 11.22 37.68
CA GLY A 1001 -0.11 12.55 38.02
C GLY A 1001 1.24 12.93 37.38
N ALA A 1002 1.80 12.08 36.50
CA ALA A 1002 3.06 12.35 35.82
C ALA A 1002 2.88 13.40 34.72
N HIS A 1003 3.86 14.29 34.59
CA HIS A 1003 4.00 15.25 33.51
C HIS A 1003 5.06 14.79 32.53
N TYR A 1004 4.82 15.03 31.24
CA TYR A 1004 5.78 14.80 30.17
C TYR A 1004 5.91 16.06 29.32
N ALA A 1005 7.14 16.52 29.12
CA ALA A 1005 7.44 17.65 28.24
C ALA A 1005 8.45 17.27 27.15
N PHE A 1006 8.17 17.64 25.91
CA PHE A 1006 8.99 17.30 24.73
C PHE A 1006 8.69 18.25 23.56
N VAL A 1007 9.57 18.23 22.56
CA VAL A 1007 9.34 18.91 21.27
C VAL A 1007 8.74 17.91 20.31
N LEU A 1008 7.59 18.26 19.73
CA LEU A 1008 7.00 17.56 18.61
C LEU A 1008 7.39 18.29 17.31
N GLU A 1009 8.36 17.73 16.59
CA GLU A 1009 8.84 18.28 15.32
C GLU A 1009 7.76 18.29 14.24
N ASN A 1010 7.86 19.22 13.28
CA ASN A 1010 6.89 19.35 12.20
C ASN A 1010 6.75 18.05 11.38
N GLU A 1011 5.52 17.63 11.13
CA GLU A 1011 5.21 16.39 10.40
C GLU A 1011 5.80 15.10 10.98
N ARG A 1012 6.31 15.10 12.22
CA ARG A 1012 6.91 13.93 12.87
C ARG A 1012 6.00 13.34 13.95
N THR A 1013 6.41 12.17 14.43
CA THR A 1013 5.75 11.43 15.52
C THR A 1013 6.63 11.34 16.77
N VAL A 1014 6.07 11.57 17.96
CA VAL A 1014 6.69 11.22 19.25
C VAL A 1014 5.89 10.10 19.90
N MET A 1015 6.55 9.00 20.28
CA MET A 1015 5.94 7.88 20.99
C MET A 1015 6.82 7.44 22.16
N PHE A 1016 6.19 7.04 23.26
CA PHE A 1016 6.90 6.52 24.42
C PHE A 1016 5.99 5.66 25.30
N VAL A 1017 6.62 4.82 26.12
CA VAL A 1017 5.94 3.96 27.09
C VAL A 1017 6.28 4.42 28.50
N ALA A 1018 5.29 4.40 29.39
CA ALA A 1018 5.49 4.55 30.82
C ALA A 1018 4.79 3.43 31.60
N ASP A 1019 5.30 3.11 32.78
CA ASP A 1019 4.67 2.17 33.71
C ASP A 1019 3.41 2.77 34.39
N HIS A 1020 2.79 2.01 35.29
CA HIS A 1020 1.63 2.44 36.07
C HIS A 1020 1.92 3.58 37.06
N GLU A 1021 3.17 3.85 37.39
CA GLU A 1021 3.57 4.98 38.22
C GLU A 1021 3.88 6.25 37.40
N GLY A 1022 3.90 6.13 36.07
CA GLY A 1022 4.27 7.20 35.13
C GLY A 1022 5.78 7.37 34.94
N GLN A 1023 6.58 6.34 35.22
CA GLN A 1023 8.01 6.34 34.92
C GLN A 1023 8.25 5.93 33.47
N LEU A 1024 9.09 6.68 32.76
CA LEU A 1024 9.42 6.45 31.36
C LEU A 1024 10.21 5.14 31.19
N LEU A 1025 9.72 4.23 30.36
CA LEU A 1025 10.33 2.92 30.08
C LEU A 1025 11.09 2.90 28.74
N SER A 1026 10.47 3.43 27.68
CA SER A 1026 11.02 3.40 26.32
C SER A 1026 10.56 4.59 25.50
N VAL A 1027 11.37 5.00 24.52
CA VAL A 1027 11.11 6.15 23.64
C VAL A 1027 11.36 5.74 22.19
N TYR A 1028 10.42 6.05 21.31
CA TYR A 1028 10.58 5.92 19.87
C TYR A 1028 11.61 6.93 19.35
N ARG A 1029 12.65 6.44 18.67
CA ARG A 1029 13.81 7.22 18.19
C ARG A 1029 14.54 7.95 19.34
N PRO A 1030 15.12 7.24 20.32
CA PRO A 1030 15.71 7.85 21.52
C PRO A 1030 16.95 8.70 21.23
N GLU A 1031 17.58 8.54 20.07
CA GLU A 1031 18.69 9.38 19.62
C GLU A 1031 18.23 10.75 19.07
N GLN A 1032 16.95 10.87 18.71
CA GLN A 1032 16.35 12.07 18.10
C GLN A 1032 15.33 12.75 19.03
N VAL A 1033 14.68 11.98 19.91
CA VAL A 1033 13.59 12.44 20.76
C VAL A 1033 14.02 12.45 22.23
N SER A 1034 13.81 13.58 22.91
CA SER A 1034 14.04 13.73 24.35
C SER A 1034 12.74 14.03 25.08
N ILE A 1035 12.47 13.30 26.16
CA ILE A 1035 11.25 13.44 26.96
C ILE A 1035 11.62 13.72 28.41
N ARG A 1036 11.15 14.84 28.93
CA ARG A 1036 11.31 15.20 30.34
C ARG A 1036 10.08 14.73 31.14
N ALA A 1037 10.21 13.63 31.87
CA ALA A 1037 9.20 13.14 32.81
C ALA A 1037 9.42 13.70 34.23
N PHE A 1038 8.37 14.20 34.89
CA PHE A 1038 8.43 14.73 36.27
C PHE A 1038 7.06 14.69 36.96
N LYS A 1039 7.03 14.82 38.29
CA LYS A 1039 5.79 15.02 39.07
C LYS A 1039 5.85 16.38 39.75
N ARG A 1040 4.76 17.15 39.72
CA ARG A 1040 4.65 18.47 40.36
C ARG A 1040 4.05 18.38 41.75
#